data_AF-A0A357XZ74-F1
#
_entry.id   AF-A0A357XZ74-F1
#
_cell.length_a   1.000
_cell.length_b   1.000
_cell.length_c   1.000
_cell.angle_alpha   90.00
_cell.angle_beta   90.00
_cell.angle_gamma   90.00
#
_symmetry.space_group_name_H-M   'P 1'
#
loop_
_entity.id
_entity.type
_entity.pdbx_description
1 polymer ?
#
loop_
_entity_poly.entity_id
_entity_poly.type
_entity_poly.pdbx_seq_one_letter_code
_entity_poly.pdbx_strand_id
1 'polypeptide(L)'
;MSRFGNFQTASVYFMSGQVSLITDAENPCRHFRDAESLARCGYWVYFPASATEQWSPGLCALLSPQRPEEPPSLFDLCPELAGKIQAFWDSSRPRLRYQWTAPGADCEKLYLQFLGMRKEDDAGEPYLLASIRDLPGSAAPAIHSAIGEQLLQNALSFEEVFFFIVGVDERYMYLDGLGASRLGPIEKIIGSLISEIHPPDSPFVAQVRAALQGTPGKVLDQLGGIFFESRLSPLYGAGHSVCGVVGFVVDVSDKVTALRSVVDNEKKYHTIFDHSQDAICVLDKAGQVLLCNPKSQDLMQRPASLLVGRGILELSPPVQPDGRESAAVLDRCLEQLALGVPQRLEWAYRTLDGDLAYVDVTFNPILIDGDPYIIHIAHDRSDQIVAQRNEILLSDIISSIQDGVFLIDTEFNVVRTNEAMNRLYPECAPLLGKRCYEKCGRVHFCVGCSAVLAAQTLRSETAIYMEPATDQKPTRWIEHTSHPIIDHGSQKIQYFFNTVRDVTERIGVERELDSYRKDLERKVEERADQLAVSEAALRGVLETSGSAIAFLDADGSIAYTNEAFQRLVGYAARDIEGAPFDLFDCSDVPESGQNAEYRRLLFEGKLERYRVDCALLRKNGTHAWVEINVSAVKGAQGEVQHAVAVMSDISERRESLRGLRDAIATAEGAKEAADSANQAKSRFLAHMSHEIRTPMNAIIGMT
;
A
#
# COMPACT_ATOMS: atom_id res chain seq x y z
N MET A 1 25.23 13.52 -63.93
CA MET A 1 24.83 14.19 -65.18
C MET A 1 23.36 14.59 -65.07
N SER A 2 23.10 15.80 -64.58
CA SER A 2 21.75 16.38 -64.53
C SER A 2 21.42 17.10 -65.83
N ARG A 3 20.13 17.11 -66.21
CA ARG A 3 19.46 17.92 -67.24
C ARG A 3 19.16 17.19 -68.56
N PHE A 4 18.06 16.44 -68.52
CA PHE A 4 16.98 16.64 -69.49
C PHE A 4 16.70 18.15 -69.59
N GLY A 5 16.82 18.70 -70.80
CA GLY A 5 16.66 20.14 -71.03
C GLY A 5 15.20 20.56 -70.81
N ASN A 6 14.99 21.35 -69.75
CA ASN A 6 13.76 22.04 -69.43
C ASN A 6 13.31 22.96 -70.59
N PHE A 7 12.08 22.81 -71.09
CA PHE A 7 11.31 23.90 -71.72
C PHE A 7 10.73 24.82 -70.62
N GLN A 8 11.55 25.29 -69.67
CA GLN A 8 11.13 26.19 -68.58
C GLN A 8 11.49 27.66 -68.82
N THR A 9 12.18 28.00 -69.90
CA THR A 9 12.63 29.39 -70.14
C THR A 9 12.32 29.85 -71.55
N ALA A 10 11.03 29.87 -71.89
CA ALA A 10 10.52 30.80 -72.88
C ALA A 10 9.48 31.64 -72.14
N SER A 11 9.92 32.80 -71.62
CA SER A 11 9.03 33.77 -71.00
C SER A 11 8.33 34.54 -72.12
N VAL A 12 7.02 34.35 -72.24
CA VAL A 12 6.19 35.16 -73.14
C VAL A 12 5.80 36.41 -72.36
N TYR A 13 6.39 37.57 -72.70
CA TYR A 13 5.99 38.83 -72.08
C TYR A 13 4.84 39.46 -72.88
N PHE A 14 3.73 39.71 -72.19
CA PHE A 14 2.59 40.44 -72.74
C PHE A 14 2.82 41.94 -72.56
N MET A 15 3.38 42.61 -73.57
CA MET A 15 3.38 44.07 -73.61
C MET A 15 2.35 44.54 -74.63
N SER A 16 1.34 45.29 -74.15
CA SER A 16 0.39 46.04 -74.98
C SER A 16 -0.32 45.24 -76.09
N GLY A 17 -0.75 44.00 -75.80
CA GLY A 17 -1.59 43.21 -76.69
C GLY A 17 -0.89 42.55 -77.90
N GLN A 18 0.43 42.68 -78.04
CA GLN A 18 1.24 41.95 -79.03
C GLN A 18 2.17 40.95 -78.31
N VAL A 19 2.10 39.65 -78.65
CA VAL A 19 3.08 38.66 -78.20
C VAL A 19 4.40 38.93 -78.91
N SER A 20 5.33 39.52 -78.18
CA SER A 20 6.72 39.67 -78.62
C SER A 20 7.53 38.51 -78.06
N LEU A 21 7.91 37.55 -78.91
CA LEU A 21 8.87 36.52 -78.57
C LEU A 21 10.28 37.14 -78.52
N ILE A 22 10.67 37.68 -77.36
CA ILE A 22 12.06 38.03 -77.10
C ILE A 22 12.76 36.74 -76.68
N THR A 23 13.38 36.06 -77.65
CA THR A 23 14.36 35.02 -77.36
C THR A 23 15.66 35.73 -76.99
N ASP A 24 16.11 35.60 -75.74
CA ASP A 24 17.49 35.92 -75.39
C ASP A 24 18.42 35.22 -76.40
N ALA A 25 19.45 35.95 -76.80
CA ALA A 25 20.36 35.61 -77.86
C ALA A 25 20.77 34.12 -77.86
N GLU A 26 20.80 33.56 -79.08
CA GLU A 26 21.24 32.21 -79.46
C GLU A 26 20.25 31.05 -79.24
N ASN A 27 19.46 30.83 -80.30
CA ASN A 27 18.88 29.54 -80.69
C ASN A 27 17.76 29.01 -79.78
N PRO A 28 16.46 29.26 -80.09
CA PRO A 28 15.31 28.92 -79.23
C PRO A 28 15.07 27.41 -79.08
N CYS A 29 15.85 26.58 -79.77
CA CYS A 29 15.76 25.14 -79.71
C CYS A 29 17.17 24.57 -79.93
N ARG A 30 17.85 24.13 -78.87
CA ARG A 30 19.16 23.42 -78.92
C ARG A 30 19.15 22.13 -79.76
N HIS A 31 18.10 21.84 -80.52
CA HIS A 31 17.95 20.67 -81.39
C HIS A 31 18.12 20.95 -82.88
N PHE A 32 18.26 22.21 -83.31
CA PHE A 32 18.44 22.53 -84.73
C PHE A 32 19.80 23.21 -84.98
N ARG A 33 20.55 22.66 -85.96
CA ARG A 33 21.96 22.99 -86.22
C ARG A 33 22.15 24.03 -87.34
N ASP A 34 21.12 24.41 -88.09
CA ASP A 34 21.23 25.36 -89.21
C ASP A 34 20.04 26.33 -89.30
N ALA A 35 20.28 27.49 -89.93
CA ALA A 35 19.29 28.55 -90.12
C ALA A 35 18.17 28.16 -91.10
N GLU A 36 18.42 27.18 -91.98
CA GLU A 36 17.47 26.68 -92.98
C GLU A 36 16.35 25.84 -92.32
N SER A 37 16.66 25.09 -91.26
CA SER A 37 15.68 24.33 -90.47
C SER A 37 14.78 25.21 -89.60
N LEU A 38 15.30 26.35 -89.13
CA LEU A 38 14.54 27.36 -88.39
C LEU A 38 13.48 28.06 -89.25
N ALA A 39 13.72 28.18 -90.56
CA ALA A 39 12.77 28.76 -91.51
C ALA A 39 11.53 27.88 -91.79
N ARG A 40 11.53 26.60 -91.36
CA ARG A 40 10.44 25.62 -91.62
C ARG A 40 9.57 25.29 -90.40
N CYS A 41 9.71 26.07 -89.33
CA CYS A 41 8.94 25.93 -88.10
C CYS A 41 8.34 27.28 -87.68
N GLY A 42 7.10 27.28 -87.25
CA GLY A 42 6.39 28.44 -86.72
C GLY A 42 5.70 28.12 -85.41
N TYR A 43 5.44 29.15 -84.60
CA TYR A 43 4.67 29.03 -83.36
C TYR A 43 3.31 29.69 -83.50
N TRP A 44 2.33 29.10 -82.84
CA TRP A 44 0.95 29.55 -82.75
C TRP A 44 0.55 29.62 -81.28
N VAL A 45 -0.03 30.75 -80.89
CA VAL A 45 -0.56 30.98 -79.54
C VAL A 45 -2.05 31.22 -79.65
N TYR A 46 -2.83 30.52 -78.84
CA TYR A 46 -4.29 30.65 -78.83
C TYR A 46 -4.83 30.84 -77.42
N PHE A 47 -5.64 31.87 -77.24
CA PHE A 47 -6.36 32.19 -76.01
C PHE A 47 -7.80 31.73 -76.15
N PRO A 48 -8.24 30.67 -75.44
CA PRO A 48 -9.59 30.14 -75.56
C PRO A 48 -10.68 31.12 -75.11
N ALA A 49 -10.40 31.97 -74.11
CA ALA A 49 -11.41 32.86 -73.53
C ALA A 49 -11.76 34.04 -74.45
N SER A 50 -10.77 34.61 -75.13
CA SER A 50 -10.93 35.73 -76.07
C SER A 50 -11.00 35.30 -77.53
N ALA A 51 -10.82 34.00 -77.82
CA ALA A 51 -10.70 33.44 -79.16
C ALA A 51 -9.63 34.15 -80.03
N THR A 52 -8.60 34.71 -79.40
CA THR A 52 -7.52 35.40 -80.10
C THR A 52 -6.39 34.44 -80.47
N GLU A 53 -5.94 34.55 -81.71
CA GLU A 53 -4.81 33.82 -82.26
C GLU A 53 -3.64 34.75 -82.54
N GLN A 54 -2.43 34.28 -82.24
CA GLN A 54 -1.21 34.99 -82.59
C GLN A 54 -0.22 34.04 -83.25
N TRP A 55 0.33 34.49 -84.39
CA TRP A 55 1.22 33.71 -85.23
C TRP A 55 2.62 34.30 -85.17
N SER A 56 3.63 33.45 -85.04
CA SER A 56 5.02 33.90 -85.20
C SER A 56 5.28 34.29 -86.67
N PRO A 57 6.25 35.19 -86.95
CA PRO A 57 6.65 35.54 -88.32
C PRO A 57 7.00 34.33 -89.19
N GLY A 58 7.65 33.31 -88.62
CA GLY A 58 7.96 32.06 -89.31
C GLY A 58 6.72 31.23 -89.65
N LEU A 59 5.66 31.28 -88.82
CA LEU A 59 4.38 30.64 -89.13
C LEU A 59 3.63 31.39 -90.24
N CYS A 60 3.63 32.73 -90.20
CA CYS A 60 3.06 33.55 -91.27
C CYS A 60 3.76 33.30 -92.60
N ALA A 61 5.09 33.21 -92.63
CA ALA A 61 5.84 32.86 -93.83
C ALA A 61 5.53 31.44 -94.33
N LEU A 62 5.28 30.48 -93.42
CA LEU A 62 5.02 29.08 -93.76
C LEU A 62 3.60 28.85 -94.31
N LEU A 63 2.58 29.50 -93.75
CA LEU A 63 1.17 29.21 -94.03
C LEU A 63 0.38 30.36 -94.67
N SER A 64 0.88 31.60 -94.63
CA SER A 64 0.24 32.78 -95.26
C SER A 64 1.27 33.76 -95.89
N PRO A 65 2.16 33.30 -96.78
CA PRO A 65 3.25 34.13 -97.30
C PRO A 65 2.79 35.33 -98.14
N GLN A 66 1.58 35.27 -98.73
CA GLN A 66 1.04 36.36 -99.56
C GLN A 66 0.40 37.51 -98.77
N ARG A 67 0.04 37.27 -97.50
CA ARG A 67 -0.50 38.28 -96.56
C ARG A 67 0.02 38.00 -95.15
N PRO A 68 1.29 38.34 -94.85
CA PRO A 68 1.87 38.10 -93.54
C PRO A 68 1.35 39.05 -92.44
N GLU A 69 0.78 40.19 -92.81
CA GLU A 69 0.27 41.20 -91.85
C GLU A 69 -1.15 40.89 -91.32
N GLU A 70 -1.93 40.06 -92.02
CA GLU A 70 -3.27 39.60 -91.61
C GLU A 70 -3.43 38.09 -91.93
N PRO A 71 -2.84 37.19 -91.11
CA PRO A 71 -2.98 35.74 -91.34
C PRO A 71 -4.42 35.26 -91.07
N PRO A 72 -4.93 34.26 -91.82
CA PRO A 72 -6.21 33.63 -91.53
C PRO A 72 -6.16 32.86 -90.19
N SER A 73 -7.33 32.53 -89.62
CA SER A 73 -7.37 31.68 -88.42
C SER A 73 -6.79 30.28 -88.75
N LEU A 74 -6.06 29.69 -87.81
CA LEU A 74 -5.56 28.32 -87.96
C LEU A 74 -6.71 27.31 -88.04
N PHE A 75 -7.85 27.62 -87.42
CA PHE A 75 -9.06 26.80 -87.53
C PHE A 75 -9.66 26.83 -88.94
N ASP A 76 -9.48 27.91 -89.71
CA ASP A 76 -9.89 27.97 -91.11
C ASP A 76 -9.01 27.08 -92.00
N LEU A 77 -7.71 27.03 -91.71
CA LEU A 77 -6.76 26.16 -92.41
C LEU A 77 -6.86 24.69 -91.99
N CYS A 78 -7.37 24.42 -90.78
CA CYS A 78 -7.55 23.08 -90.27
C CYS A 78 -8.84 22.97 -89.43
N PRO A 79 -10.01 22.76 -90.05
CA PRO A 79 -11.30 22.73 -89.35
C PRO A 79 -11.38 21.64 -88.27
N GLU A 80 -10.67 20.51 -88.45
CA GLU A 80 -10.62 19.42 -87.47
C GLU A 80 -9.87 19.79 -86.17
N LEU A 81 -9.00 20.80 -86.22
CA LEU A 81 -8.15 21.18 -85.10
C LEU A 81 -8.97 21.69 -83.90
N ALA A 82 -10.11 22.37 -84.15
CA ALA A 82 -11.00 22.87 -83.11
C ALA A 82 -11.50 21.75 -82.18
N GLY A 83 -12.00 20.65 -82.76
CA GLY A 83 -12.47 19.50 -82.00
C GLY A 83 -11.34 18.79 -81.24
N LYS A 84 -10.12 18.75 -81.80
CA LYS A 84 -8.94 18.16 -81.15
C LYS A 84 -8.46 19.00 -79.97
N ILE A 85 -8.51 20.33 -80.08
CA ILE A 85 -8.15 21.25 -79.02
C ILE A 85 -9.19 21.19 -77.89
N GLN A 86 -10.49 21.16 -78.21
CA GLN A 86 -11.53 20.99 -77.19
C GLN A 86 -11.35 19.68 -76.40
N ALA A 87 -11.18 18.56 -77.09
CA ALA A 87 -10.93 17.26 -76.44
C ALA A 87 -9.61 17.24 -75.63
N PHE A 88 -8.63 18.05 -76.02
CA PHE A 88 -7.39 18.20 -75.26
C PHE A 88 -7.63 18.96 -73.96
N TRP A 89 -8.38 20.07 -73.99
CA TRP A 89 -8.73 20.86 -72.80
C TRP A 89 -9.59 20.09 -71.80
N ASP A 90 -10.47 19.23 -72.30
CA ASP A 90 -11.32 18.35 -71.47
C ASP A 90 -10.55 17.13 -70.90
N SER A 91 -9.28 16.94 -71.28
CA SER A 91 -8.45 15.81 -70.86
C SER A 91 -7.31 16.22 -69.93
N SER A 92 -6.86 15.31 -69.05
CA SER A 92 -5.65 15.51 -68.22
C SER A 92 -4.33 15.34 -69.00
N ARG A 93 -4.35 15.38 -70.34
CA ARG A 93 -3.14 15.11 -71.15
C ARG A 93 -2.20 16.32 -71.10
N PRO A 94 -0.88 16.13 -70.91
CA PRO A 94 0.05 17.23 -70.78
C PRO A 94 0.39 17.91 -72.12
N ARG A 95 0.16 17.25 -73.27
CA ARG A 95 0.48 17.75 -74.61
C ARG A 95 -0.52 17.25 -75.66
N LEU A 96 -0.79 18.08 -76.66
CA LEU A 96 -1.56 17.74 -77.86
C LEU A 96 -0.62 17.56 -79.04
N ARG A 97 -0.69 16.43 -79.73
CA ARG A 97 0.03 16.20 -80.99
C ARG A 97 -0.97 15.89 -82.08
N TYR A 98 -0.86 16.59 -83.21
CA TYR A 98 -1.73 16.39 -84.36
C TYR A 98 -0.95 16.62 -85.65
N GLN A 99 -1.30 15.92 -86.72
CA GLN A 99 -0.66 16.05 -88.02
C GLN A 99 -1.74 16.24 -89.07
N TRP A 100 -1.52 17.18 -89.98
CA TRP A 100 -2.43 17.41 -91.09
C TRP A 100 -1.67 17.88 -92.33
N THR A 101 -2.38 18.00 -93.44
CA THR A 101 -1.82 18.54 -94.69
C THR A 101 -2.48 19.85 -95.02
N ALA A 102 -1.68 20.84 -95.42
CA ALA A 102 -2.16 22.17 -95.80
C ALA A 102 -1.63 22.55 -97.20
N PRO A 103 -2.35 23.39 -97.95
CA PRO A 103 -1.84 23.96 -99.19
C PRO A 103 -0.71 24.97 -98.87
N GLY A 104 0.46 24.79 -99.47
CA GLY A 104 1.59 25.71 -99.39
C GLY A 104 1.56 26.83 -100.44
N ALA A 105 2.51 27.77 -100.34
CA ALA A 105 2.60 29.00 -101.13
C ALA A 105 2.50 28.81 -102.66
N ASP A 106 3.04 27.70 -103.18
CA ASP A 106 3.18 27.39 -104.61
C ASP A 106 2.32 26.18 -105.05
N CYS A 107 1.18 25.94 -104.39
CA CYS A 107 0.32 24.75 -104.59
C CYS A 107 0.97 23.39 -104.23
N GLU A 108 2.11 23.38 -103.52
CA GLU A 108 2.67 22.17 -102.92
C GLU A 108 1.90 21.75 -101.66
N LYS A 109 1.76 20.43 -101.41
CA LYS A 109 1.17 19.93 -100.15
C LYS A 109 2.22 19.96 -99.04
N LEU A 110 2.01 20.79 -98.02
CA LEU A 110 2.81 20.79 -96.78
C LEU A 110 2.28 19.69 -95.85
N TYR A 111 3.19 18.94 -95.20
CA TYR A 111 2.84 17.97 -94.17
C TYR A 111 3.18 18.57 -92.81
N LEU A 112 2.18 19.05 -92.09
CA LEU A 112 2.39 19.82 -90.89
C LEU A 112 2.23 18.95 -89.64
N GLN A 113 3.10 19.18 -88.66
CA GLN A 113 2.95 18.62 -87.32
C GLN A 113 2.73 19.71 -86.29
N PHE A 114 1.60 19.62 -85.62
CA PHE A 114 1.20 20.38 -84.45
C PHE A 114 1.71 19.71 -83.17
N LEU A 115 2.35 20.48 -82.30
CA LEU A 115 2.61 20.08 -80.92
C LEU A 115 2.21 21.22 -79.99
N GLY A 116 1.07 21.08 -79.31
CA GLY A 116 0.49 22.04 -78.39
C GLY A 116 0.69 21.67 -76.93
N MET A 117 0.81 22.67 -76.07
CA MET A 117 0.84 22.52 -74.62
C MET A 117 0.05 23.62 -73.93
N ARG A 118 -0.63 23.25 -72.84
CA ARG A 118 -1.31 24.21 -71.98
C ARG A 118 -0.29 25.01 -71.17
N LYS A 119 -0.46 26.32 -71.16
CA LYS A 119 0.27 27.28 -70.34
C LYS A 119 -0.72 28.21 -69.67
N GLU A 120 -0.27 28.92 -68.66
CA GLU A 120 -0.98 30.02 -68.01
C GLU A 120 -0.09 31.25 -68.11
N ASP A 121 -0.69 32.39 -68.42
CA ASP A 121 0.03 33.66 -68.39
C ASP A 121 0.24 34.14 -66.95
N ASP A 122 0.92 35.28 -66.78
CA ASP A 122 1.20 35.85 -65.46
C ASP A 122 -0.08 36.29 -64.70
N ALA A 123 -1.21 36.44 -65.40
CA ALA A 123 -2.52 36.72 -64.83
C ALA A 123 -3.34 35.45 -64.50
N GLY A 124 -2.78 34.26 -64.79
CA GLY A 124 -3.43 32.96 -64.59
C GLY A 124 -4.41 32.57 -65.71
N GLU A 125 -4.43 33.28 -66.84
CA GLU A 125 -5.27 32.95 -67.98
C GLU A 125 -4.65 31.79 -68.78
N PRO A 126 -5.38 30.68 -68.97
CA PRO A 126 -4.83 29.52 -69.68
C PRO A 126 -4.80 29.76 -71.19
N TYR A 127 -3.65 29.53 -71.81
CA TYR A 127 -3.46 29.62 -73.25
C TYR A 127 -2.79 28.37 -73.82
N LEU A 128 -2.98 28.13 -75.12
CA LEU A 128 -2.34 27.03 -75.85
C LEU A 128 -1.14 27.58 -76.61
N LEU A 129 0.05 27.12 -76.26
CA LEU A 129 1.27 27.36 -77.03
C LEU A 129 1.54 26.14 -77.91
N ALA A 130 1.62 26.34 -79.22
CA ALA A 130 1.90 25.27 -80.16
C ALA A 130 3.06 25.60 -81.10
N SER A 131 3.86 24.58 -81.40
CA SER A 131 4.80 24.61 -82.51
C SER A 131 4.22 23.84 -83.70
N ILE A 132 4.27 24.45 -84.89
CA ILE A 132 3.88 23.86 -86.16
C ILE A 132 5.12 23.79 -87.04
N ARG A 133 5.42 22.61 -87.55
CA ARG A 133 6.57 22.40 -88.45
C ARG A 133 6.16 21.70 -89.72
N ASP A 134 6.79 22.08 -90.82
CA ASP A 134 6.72 21.32 -92.06
C ASP A 134 7.61 20.07 -91.97
N LEU A 135 7.04 18.95 -92.36
CA LEU A 135 7.71 17.66 -92.47
C LEU A 135 8.02 17.45 -93.95
N PRO A 136 9.30 17.35 -94.37
CA PRO A 136 9.64 17.13 -95.77
C PRO A 136 8.94 15.87 -96.30
N GLY A 137 8.16 16.05 -97.38
CA GLY A 137 7.12 15.14 -97.88
C GLY A 137 7.57 13.76 -98.39
N SER A 138 8.79 13.29 -98.11
CA SER A 138 9.27 11.97 -98.54
C SER A 138 9.85 11.05 -97.45
N ALA A 139 9.81 11.42 -96.15
CA ALA A 139 10.53 10.64 -95.11
C ALA A 139 9.82 10.44 -93.76
N ALA A 140 8.49 10.62 -93.67
CA ALA A 140 7.75 10.53 -92.41
C ALA A 140 7.79 9.15 -91.68
N PRO A 141 7.85 7.98 -92.36
CA PRO A 141 7.96 6.69 -91.66
C PRO A 141 9.37 6.38 -91.13
N ALA A 142 10.43 6.86 -91.79
CA ALA A 142 11.81 6.46 -91.49
C ALA A 142 12.43 7.21 -90.29
N ILE A 143 12.12 8.49 -90.11
CA ILE A 143 12.65 9.30 -88.99
C ILE A 143 12.03 8.87 -87.65
N HIS A 144 10.76 8.42 -87.67
CA HIS A 144 10.09 7.89 -86.48
C HIS A 144 10.69 6.56 -86.00
N SER A 145 11.18 5.73 -86.92
CA SER A 145 11.92 4.50 -86.59
C SER A 145 13.25 4.83 -85.92
N ALA A 146 14.05 5.73 -86.51
CA ALA A 146 15.39 6.05 -86.01
C ALA A 146 15.39 6.77 -84.65
N ILE A 147 14.49 7.74 -84.42
CA ILE A 147 14.40 8.44 -83.12
C ILE A 147 13.80 7.53 -82.04
N GLY A 148 12.82 6.69 -82.39
CA GLY A 148 12.25 5.71 -81.46
C GLY A 148 13.27 4.66 -81.03
N GLU A 149 14.06 4.16 -81.98
CA GLU A 149 15.15 3.21 -81.75
C GLU A 149 16.27 3.83 -80.90
N GLN A 150 16.67 5.08 -81.17
CA GLN A 150 17.73 5.74 -80.40
C GLN A 150 17.29 6.16 -78.98
N LEU A 151 16.03 6.54 -78.78
CA LEU A 151 15.47 6.79 -77.45
C LEU A 151 15.32 5.50 -76.64
N LEU A 152 14.91 4.39 -77.29
CA LEU A 152 14.85 3.08 -76.67
C LEU A 152 16.26 2.59 -76.28
N GLN A 153 17.25 2.73 -77.17
CA GLN A 153 18.65 2.39 -76.88
C GLN A 153 19.22 3.19 -75.70
N ASN A 154 18.94 4.50 -75.61
CA ASN A 154 19.38 5.32 -74.47
C ASN A 154 18.65 4.98 -73.16
N ALA A 155 17.38 4.54 -73.22
CA ALA A 155 16.67 4.07 -72.03
C ALA A 155 17.20 2.70 -71.57
N LEU A 156 17.63 1.86 -72.51
CA LEU A 156 18.18 0.53 -72.27
C LEU A 156 19.68 0.53 -71.91
N SER A 157 20.36 1.67 -72.03
CA SER A 157 21.75 1.85 -71.57
C SER A 157 21.87 2.09 -70.05
N PHE A 158 20.77 2.15 -69.30
CA PHE A 158 20.81 2.18 -67.84
C PHE A 158 20.86 0.75 -67.29
N GLU A 159 21.81 0.45 -66.39
CA GLU A 159 21.98 -0.89 -65.77
C GLU A 159 20.78 -1.35 -64.92
N GLU A 160 19.90 -0.43 -64.57
CA GLU A 160 18.71 -0.68 -63.75
C GLU A 160 17.46 -0.95 -64.61
N VAL A 161 17.53 -0.78 -65.94
CA VAL A 161 16.36 -0.85 -66.82
C VAL A 161 16.54 -1.94 -67.87
N PHE A 162 15.49 -2.73 -68.08
CA PHE A 162 15.40 -3.61 -69.22
C PHE A 162 13.98 -3.66 -69.80
N PHE A 163 13.88 -4.05 -71.05
CA PHE A 163 12.66 -4.08 -71.82
C PHE A 163 12.41 -5.49 -72.34
N PHE A 164 11.15 -5.91 -72.37
CA PHE A 164 10.79 -7.25 -72.80
C PHE A 164 9.50 -7.26 -73.61
N ILE A 165 9.35 -8.31 -74.42
CA ILE A 165 8.10 -8.68 -75.09
C ILE A 165 7.82 -10.14 -74.75
N VAL A 166 6.59 -10.42 -74.32
CA VAL A 166 6.08 -11.77 -74.08
C VAL A 166 4.97 -12.07 -75.10
N GLY A 167 5.02 -13.25 -75.71
CA GLY A 167 4.02 -13.72 -76.66
C GLY A 167 2.71 -14.15 -75.98
N VAL A 168 1.67 -14.39 -76.78
CA VAL A 168 0.38 -14.94 -76.30
C VAL A 168 0.49 -16.34 -75.71
N ASP A 169 1.58 -17.06 -76.00
CA ASP A 169 1.93 -18.37 -75.45
C ASP A 169 2.72 -18.26 -74.12
N GLU A 170 2.75 -17.07 -73.51
CA GLU A 170 3.47 -16.78 -72.26
C GLU A 170 4.98 -17.03 -72.36
N ARG A 171 5.58 -16.91 -73.56
CA ARG A 171 7.03 -17.01 -73.77
C ARG A 171 7.69 -15.67 -73.98
N TYR A 172 8.91 -15.49 -73.46
CA TYR A 172 9.72 -14.31 -73.77
C TYR A 172 10.12 -14.31 -75.25
N MET A 173 9.60 -13.35 -76.02
CA MET A 173 9.90 -13.18 -77.44
C MET A 173 11.06 -12.21 -77.66
N TYR A 174 11.22 -11.25 -76.75
CA TYR A 174 12.27 -10.25 -76.80
C TYR A 174 12.68 -9.87 -75.39
N LEU A 175 13.97 -9.62 -75.19
CA LEU A 175 14.52 -9.09 -73.96
C LEU A 175 15.80 -8.32 -74.29
N ASP A 176 15.90 -7.08 -73.82
CA ASP A 176 17.02 -6.19 -74.12
C ASP A 176 17.24 -5.16 -72.99
N GLY A 177 18.42 -4.58 -72.91
CA GLY A 177 18.87 -3.65 -71.87
C GLY A 177 19.84 -4.28 -70.87
N LEU A 178 20.76 -3.47 -70.34
CA LEU A 178 21.82 -3.93 -69.44
C LEU A 178 21.29 -4.62 -68.18
N GLY A 179 20.11 -4.19 -67.70
CA GLY A 179 19.44 -4.79 -66.54
C GLY A 179 18.90 -6.21 -66.77
N ALA A 180 18.78 -6.66 -68.02
CA ALA A 180 18.23 -7.99 -68.35
C ALA A 180 19.11 -9.14 -67.82
N SER A 181 20.41 -8.88 -67.69
CA SER A 181 21.38 -9.82 -67.10
C SER A 181 21.03 -10.23 -65.66
N ARG A 182 20.26 -9.42 -64.92
CA ARG A 182 19.80 -9.72 -63.55
C ARG A 182 18.76 -10.84 -63.50
N LEU A 183 18.05 -11.12 -64.60
CA LEU A 183 17.16 -12.28 -64.72
C LEU A 183 17.93 -13.57 -65.05
N GLY A 184 19.19 -13.47 -65.49
CA GLY A 184 20.01 -14.57 -65.95
C GLY A 184 20.55 -14.36 -67.38
N PRO A 185 21.19 -15.37 -67.99
CA PRO A 185 21.70 -15.27 -69.36
C PRO A 185 20.56 -15.06 -70.37
N ILE A 186 20.57 -13.95 -71.10
CA ILE A 186 19.48 -13.52 -71.99
C ILE A 186 19.16 -14.59 -73.04
N GLU A 187 20.18 -15.30 -73.54
CA GLU A 187 20.03 -16.34 -74.56
C GLU A 187 19.26 -17.57 -74.05
N LYS A 188 19.22 -17.77 -72.72
CA LYS A 188 18.42 -18.83 -72.08
C LYS A 188 17.02 -18.36 -71.70
N ILE A 189 16.78 -17.05 -71.67
CA ILE A 189 15.50 -16.46 -71.29
C ILE A 189 14.59 -16.34 -72.51
N ILE A 190 15.11 -15.88 -73.65
CA ILE A 190 14.31 -15.78 -74.87
C ILE A 190 13.85 -17.19 -75.30
N GLY A 191 12.53 -17.34 -75.49
CA GLY A 191 11.86 -18.61 -75.82
C GLY A 191 11.42 -19.44 -74.62
N SER A 192 11.88 -19.14 -73.41
CA SER A 192 11.40 -19.79 -72.17
C SER A 192 10.00 -19.31 -71.79
N LEU A 193 9.26 -20.14 -71.06
CA LEU A 193 7.99 -19.73 -70.45
C LEU A 193 8.27 -18.77 -69.29
N ILE A 194 7.45 -17.72 -69.14
CA ILE A 194 7.59 -16.78 -68.00
C ILE A 194 7.55 -17.50 -66.64
N SER A 195 6.83 -18.62 -66.53
CA SER A 195 6.72 -19.45 -65.33
C SER A 195 7.95 -20.32 -65.04
N GLU A 196 8.89 -20.45 -66.00
CA GLU A 196 10.17 -21.13 -65.79
C GLU A 196 11.20 -20.20 -65.11
N ILE A 197 10.99 -18.88 -65.22
CA ILE A 197 11.88 -17.84 -64.66
C ILE A 197 11.29 -17.23 -63.40
N HIS A 198 10.00 -16.88 -63.42
CA HIS A 198 9.29 -16.29 -62.29
C HIS A 198 8.42 -17.35 -61.61
N PRO A 199 8.30 -17.35 -60.27
CA PRO A 199 7.37 -18.21 -59.57
C PRO A 199 5.94 -18.09 -60.14
N PRO A 200 5.16 -19.18 -60.26
CA PRO A 200 3.81 -19.13 -60.82
C PRO A 200 2.86 -18.14 -60.12
N ASP A 201 3.07 -17.93 -58.81
CA ASP A 201 2.30 -17.01 -57.97
C ASP A 201 2.89 -15.58 -57.94
N SER A 202 3.92 -15.30 -58.75
CA SER A 202 4.53 -13.98 -58.82
C SER A 202 3.51 -12.93 -59.30
N PRO A 203 3.45 -11.76 -58.64
CA PRO A 203 2.70 -10.61 -59.12
C PRO A 203 3.01 -10.26 -60.59
N PHE A 204 4.26 -10.45 -61.04
CA PHE A 204 4.66 -10.20 -62.42
C PHE A 204 3.92 -11.12 -63.40
N VAL A 205 3.89 -12.43 -63.14
CA VAL A 205 3.18 -13.42 -63.99
C VAL A 205 1.69 -13.12 -64.05
N ALA A 206 1.08 -12.80 -62.91
CA ALA A 206 -0.33 -12.40 -62.85
C ALA A 206 -0.61 -11.15 -63.70
N GLN A 207 0.27 -10.15 -63.62
CA GLN A 207 0.13 -8.92 -64.41
C GLN A 207 0.37 -9.13 -65.91
N VAL A 208 1.28 -10.03 -66.31
CA VAL A 208 1.45 -10.43 -67.72
C VAL A 208 0.16 -11.05 -68.26
N ARG A 209 -0.47 -11.97 -67.53
CA ARG A 209 -1.76 -12.57 -67.93
C ARG A 209 -2.88 -11.55 -68.04
N ALA A 210 -2.95 -10.60 -67.10
CA ALA A 210 -3.91 -9.49 -67.16
C ALA A 210 -3.68 -8.59 -68.39
N ALA A 211 -2.41 -8.34 -68.75
CA ALA A 211 -2.06 -7.57 -69.94
C ALA A 211 -2.36 -8.34 -71.25
N LEU A 212 -2.21 -9.67 -71.28
CA LEU A 212 -2.67 -10.49 -72.41
C LEU A 212 -4.19 -10.41 -72.61
N GLN A 213 -4.95 -10.16 -71.55
CA GLN A 213 -6.39 -9.92 -71.60
C GLN A 213 -6.75 -8.46 -71.93
N GLY A 214 -5.76 -7.60 -72.22
CA GLY A 214 -5.97 -6.20 -72.60
C GLY A 214 -5.83 -5.18 -71.47
N THR A 215 -5.43 -5.59 -70.25
CA THR A 215 -5.34 -4.69 -69.10
C THR A 215 -3.90 -4.26 -68.81
N PRO A 216 -3.50 -3.01 -69.11
CA PRO A 216 -2.18 -2.50 -68.74
C PRO A 216 -2.06 -2.34 -67.22
N GLY A 217 -0.84 -2.43 -66.69
CA GLY A 217 -0.65 -2.29 -65.25
C GLY A 217 0.80 -2.12 -64.83
N LYS A 218 0.96 -1.76 -63.57
CA LYS A 218 2.25 -1.63 -62.88
C LYS A 218 2.27 -2.62 -61.74
N VAL A 219 3.39 -3.33 -61.58
CA VAL A 219 3.57 -4.33 -60.54
C VAL A 219 4.94 -4.24 -59.91
N LEU A 220 5.02 -4.51 -58.61
CA LEU A 220 6.26 -4.68 -57.88
C LEU A 220 6.43 -6.19 -57.64
N ASP A 221 7.56 -6.75 -58.04
CA ASP A 221 7.89 -8.16 -57.88
C ASP A 221 9.27 -8.33 -57.24
N GLN A 222 9.52 -9.51 -56.67
CA GLN A 222 10.82 -9.87 -56.09
C GLN A 222 11.32 -11.17 -56.70
N LEU A 223 12.50 -11.13 -57.31
CA LEU A 223 13.15 -12.30 -57.88
C LEU A 223 14.61 -12.38 -57.41
N GLY A 224 15.01 -13.52 -56.83
CA GLY A 224 16.40 -13.74 -56.39
C GLY A 224 16.91 -12.75 -55.33
N GLY A 225 16.02 -12.09 -54.58
CA GLY A 225 16.37 -11.05 -53.59
C GLY A 225 16.33 -9.62 -54.11
N ILE A 226 16.19 -9.43 -55.42
CA ILE A 226 16.13 -8.13 -56.09
C ILE A 226 14.68 -7.70 -56.29
N PHE A 227 14.38 -6.42 -56.09
CA PHE A 227 13.04 -5.85 -56.27
C PHE A 227 12.91 -5.14 -57.61
N PHE A 228 11.89 -5.52 -58.38
CA PHE A 228 11.64 -5.00 -59.72
C PHE A 228 10.28 -4.30 -59.79
N GLU A 229 10.25 -3.06 -60.27
CA GLU A 229 9.02 -2.39 -60.71
C GLU A 229 8.84 -2.59 -62.21
N SER A 230 7.83 -3.36 -62.59
CA SER A 230 7.51 -3.65 -63.99
C SER A 230 6.27 -2.89 -64.42
N ARG A 231 6.32 -2.24 -65.60
CA ARG A 231 5.14 -1.68 -66.26
C ARG A 231 4.89 -2.41 -67.55
N LEU A 232 3.66 -2.92 -67.69
CA LEU A 232 3.26 -3.80 -68.76
C LEU A 232 2.07 -3.22 -69.51
N SER A 233 2.02 -3.40 -70.82
CA SER A 233 0.90 -3.02 -71.66
C SER A 233 0.65 -4.09 -72.73
N PRO A 234 -0.61 -4.30 -73.14
CA PRO A 234 -0.91 -5.21 -74.24
C PRO A 234 -0.26 -4.70 -75.54
N LEU A 235 0.36 -5.61 -76.27
CA LEU A 235 0.84 -5.37 -77.63
C LEU A 235 -0.27 -5.78 -78.61
N TYR A 236 -0.68 -4.88 -79.50
CA TYR A 236 -1.77 -5.12 -80.44
C TYR A 236 -1.24 -5.37 -81.85
N GLY A 237 -1.73 -6.42 -82.50
CA GLY A 237 -1.42 -6.76 -83.89
C GLY A 237 -2.32 -6.05 -84.90
N ALA A 238 -2.11 -6.34 -86.19
CA ALA A 238 -2.99 -5.86 -87.26
C ALA A 238 -4.41 -6.42 -87.05
N GLY A 239 -5.38 -5.55 -86.71
CA GLY A 239 -6.75 -5.92 -86.39
C GLY A 239 -7.20 -5.68 -84.94
N HIS A 240 -6.39 -5.00 -84.10
CA HIS A 240 -6.71 -4.68 -82.68
C HIS A 240 -6.85 -5.90 -81.75
N SER A 241 -6.40 -7.09 -82.16
CA SER A 241 -6.25 -8.24 -81.26
C SER A 241 -4.94 -8.13 -80.48
N VAL A 242 -4.96 -8.53 -79.20
CA VAL A 242 -3.74 -8.62 -78.39
C VAL A 242 -2.88 -9.75 -78.93
N CYS A 243 -1.65 -9.43 -79.36
CA CYS A 243 -0.68 -10.38 -79.91
C CYS A 243 0.53 -10.62 -78.98
N GLY A 244 0.57 -9.95 -77.83
CA GLY A 244 1.57 -10.15 -76.79
C GLY A 244 1.47 -9.10 -75.69
N VAL A 245 2.48 -9.04 -74.84
CA VAL A 245 2.66 -8.01 -73.81
C VAL A 245 4.01 -7.37 -73.99
N VAL A 246 4.06 -6.05 -73.92
CA VAL A 246 5.28 -5.27 -73.93
C VAL A 246 5.46 -4.60 -72.57
N GLY A 247 6.68 -4.56 -72.07
CA GLY A 247 6.94 -3.92 -70.79
C GLY A 247 8.37 -3.47 -70.60
N PHE A 248 8.55 -2.57 -69.64
CA PHE A 248 9.87 -2.23 -69.11
C PHE A 248 9.88 -2.53 -67.62
N VAL A 249 11.07 -2.88 -67.14
CA VAL A 249 11.34 -3.22 -65.76
C VAL A 249 12.42 -2.29 -65.24
N VAL A 250 12.25 -1.81 -64.02
CA VAL A 250 13.24 -1.01 -63.30
C VAL A 250 13.60 -1.71 -62.00
N ASP A 251 14.88 -1.87 -61.72
CA ASP A 251 15.35 -2.30 -60.40
C ASP A 251 15.14 -1.18 -59.38
N VAL A 252 14.44 -1.49 -58.28
CA VAL A 252 14.12 -0.55 -57.19
C VAL A 252 14.67 -1.01 -55.85
N SER A 253 15.64 -1.93 -55.85
CA SER A 253 16.19 -2.55 -54.63
C SER A 253 16.78 -1.54 -53.65
N ASP A 254 17.55 -0.56 -54.13
CA ASP A 254 18.15 0.49 -53.30
C ASP A 254 17.08 1.33 -52.59
N LYS A 255 16.01 1.66 -53.32
CA LYS A 255 14.88 2.44 -52.80
C LYS A 255 14.10 1.65 -51.75
N VAL A 256 13.81 0.38 -52.00
CA VAL A 256 13.09 -0.48 -51.05
C VAL A 256 13.93 -0.71 -49.79
N THR A 257 15.23 -0.91 -49.93
CA THR A 257 16.15 -1.10 -48.79
C THR A 257 16.26 0.15 -47.92
N ALA A 258 16.34 1.34 -48.52
CA ALA A 258 16.36 2.60 -47.78
C ALA A 258 15.04 2.87 -47.03
N LEU A 259 13.89 2.56 -47.64
CA LEU A 259 12.59 2.68 -46.97
C LEU A 259 12.47 1.70 -45.79
N ARG A 260 12.91 0.45 -45.98
CA ARG A 260 12.91 -0.56 -44.92
C ARG A 260 13.83 -0.19 -43.77
N SER A 261 15.01 0.37 -44.04
CA SER A 261 15.95 0.74 -42.97
C SER A 261 15.41 1.85 -42.07
N VAL A 262 14.65 2.81 -42.63
CA VAL A 262 13.98 3.86 -41.84
C VAL A 262 12.92 3.24 -40.92
N VAL A 263 12.04 2.39 -41.47
CA VAL A 263 10.97 1.73 -40.69
C VAL A 263 11.56 0.79 -39.62
N ASP A 264 12.60 0.05 -39.95
CA ASP A 264 13.25 -0.86 -38.99
C ASP A 264 13.98 -0.09 -37.89
N ASN A 265 14.59 1.05 -38.20
CA ASN A 265 15.19 1.91 -37.18
C ASN A 265 14.13 2.51 -36.26
N GLU A 266 13.02 3.03 -36.80
CA GLU A 266 11.90 3.55 -36.01
C GLU A 266 11.34 2.49 -35.06
N LYS A 267 11.12 1.26 -35.56
CA LYS A 267 10.70 0.13 -34.72
C LYS A 267 11.73 -0.23 -33.65
N LYS A 268 13.02 -0.24 -33.98
CA LYS A 268 14.09 -0.50 -33.00
C LYS A 268 14.09 0.53 -31.89
N TYR A 269 13.98 1.83 -32.22
CA TYR A 269 13.94 2.90 -31.24
C TYR A 269 12.74 2.76 -30.30
N HIS A 270 11.53 2.58 -30.86
CA HIS A 270 10.32 2.36 -30.05
C HIS A 270 10.45 1.13 -29.15
N THR A 271 10.96 0.02 -29.68
CA THR A 271 11.12 -1.22 -28.90
C THR A 271 12.08 -1.03 -27.72
N ILE A 272 13.24 -0.39 -27.94
CA ILE A 272 14.22 -0.15 -26.87
C ILE A 272 13.68 0.83 -25.82
N PHE A 273 13.03 1.90 -26.27
CA PHE A 273 12.46 2.93 -25.41
C PHE A 273 11.32 2.37 -24.54
N ASP A 274 10.37 1.66 -25.16
CA ASP A 274 9.16 1.16 -24.50
C ASP A 274 9.41 -0.03 -23.59
N HIS A 275 10.39 -0.89 -23.92
CA HIS A 275 10.75 -2.07 -23.11
C HIS A 275 11.94 -1.84 -22.17
N SER A 276 12.42 -0.61 -22.01
CA SER A 276 13.43 -0.29 -21.00
C SER A 276 12.91 -0.60 -19.60
N GLN A 277 13.78 -1.14 -18.74
CA GLN A 277 13.47 -1.33 -17.31
C GLN A 277 13.55 -0.03 -16.52
N ASP A 278 14.19 1.00 -17.08
CA ASP A 278 14.29 2.33 -16.49
C ASP A 278 13.20 3.25 -17.03
N ALA A 279 12.77 4.18 -16.18
CA ALA A 279 11.90 5.28 -16.59
C ALA A 279 12.72 6.28 -17.42
N ILE A 280 12.43 6.35 -18.72
CA ILE A 280 13.12 7.26 -19.66
C ILE A 280 12.15 8.36 -20.07
N CYS A 281 12.58 9.60 -19.89
CA CYS A 281 11.93 10.81 -20.41
C CYS A 281 12.90 11.60 -21.28
N VAL A 282 12.41 12.18 -22.37
CA VAL A 282 13.12 13.22 -23.13
C VAL A 282 12.55 14.56 -22.70
N LEU A 283 13.41 15.47 -22.28
CA LEU A 283 13.04 16.80 -21.82
C LEU A 283 13.52 17.86 -22.82
N ASP A 284 12.82 18.99 -22.86
CA ASP A 284 13.29 20.18 -23.55
C ASP A 284 14.39 20.90 -22.73
N LYS A 285 14.94 21.99 -23.29
CA LYS A 285 15.95 22.84 -22.61
C LYS A 285 15.45 23.51 -21.32
N ALA A 286 14.14 23.59 -21.10
CA ALA A 286 13.53 24.14 -19.89
C ALA A 286 13.24 23.04 -18.85
N GLY A 287 13.55 21.77 -19.15
CA GLY A 287 13.30 20.63 -18.28
C GLY A 287 11.85 20.14 -18.28
N GLN A 288 11.07 20.45 -19.32
CA GLN A 288 9.73 19.93 -19.51
C GLN A 288 9.74 18.61 -20.27
N VAL A 289 8.92 17.65 -19.85
CA VAL A 289 8.83 16.32 -20.48
C VAL A 289 8.18 16.45 -21.86
N LEU A 290 8.91 16.05 -22.90
CA LEU A 290 8.39 15.95 -24.26
C LEU A 290 7.87 14.55 -24.57
N LEU A 291 8.62 13.53 -24.13
CA LEU A 291 8.33 12.12 -24.36
C LEU A 291 8.67 11.33 -23.11
N CYS A 292 7.91 10.27 -22.85
CA CYS A 292 8.14 9.35 -21.74
C CYS A 292 7.77 7.92 -22.15
N ASN A 293 8.53 6.94 -21.67
CA ASN A 293 8.23 5.53 -21.91
C ASN A 293 7.17 5.01 -20.92
N PRO A 294 6.60 3.79 -21.13
CA PRO A 294 5.65 3.18 -20.21
C PRO A 294 6.17 3.08 -18.78
N LYS A 295 7.46 2.76 -18.59
CA LYS A 295 8.06 2.65 -17.25
C LYS A 295 8.03 3.95 -16.47
N SER A 296 8.15 5.11 -17.14
CA SER A 296 7.99 6.43 -16.51
C SER A 296 6.56 6.67 -16.03
N GLN A 297 5.57 6.18 -16.79
CA GLN A 297 4.16 6.25 -16.42
C GLN A 297 3.88 5.41 -15.18
N ASP A 298 4.44 4.20 -15.12
CA ASP A 298 4.31 3.30 -13.97
C ASP A 298 4.96 3.89 -12.71
N LEU A 299 6.22 4.35 -12.83
CA LEU A 299 6.99 4.92 -11.72
C LEU A 299 6.27 6.13 -11.09
N MET A 300 5.76 7.04 -11.92
CA MET A 300 5.07 8.24 -11.44
C MET A 300 3.57 8.02 -11.23
N GLN A 301 3.07 6.82 -11.54
CA GLN A 301 1.66 6.42 -11.53
C GLN A 301 0.75 7.40 -12.30
N ARG A 302 1.24 7.89 -13.45
CA ARG A 302 0.57 8.90 -14.27
C ARG A 302 0.61 8.51 -15.74
N PRO A 303 -0.51 8.60 -16.48
CA PRO A 303 -0.49 8.40 -17.92
C PRO A 303 0.36 9.47 -18.60
N ALA A 304 0.90 9.14 -19.78
CA ALA A 304 1.74 10.04 -20.57
C ALA A 304 1.10 11.42 -20.81
N SER A 305 -0.23 11.46 -20.97
CA SER A 305 -1.00 12.71 -21.14
C SER A 305 -0.89 13.69 -19.97
N LEU A 306 -0.56 13.22 -18.77
CA LEU A 306 -0.34 14.05 -17.58
C LEU A 306 1.14 14.30 -17.28
N LEU A 307 2.05 13.59 -17.95
CA LEU A 307 3.49 13.78 -17.83
C LEU A 307 4.02 14.74 -18.88
N VAL A 308 3.61 14.57 -20.13
CA VAL A 308 4.05 15.42 -21.25
C VAL A 308 3.62 16.87 -21.02
N GLY A 309 4.57 17.80 -21.19
CA GLY A 309 4.44 19.23 -20.92
C GLY A 309 4.68 19.64 -19.46
N ARG A 310 4.88 18.70 -18.53
CA ARG A 310 5.19 19.02 -17.12
C ARG A 310 6.69 19.17 -16.90
N GLY A 311 7.05 20.15 -16.07
CA GLY A 311 8.42 20.28 -15.56
C GLY A 311 8.72 19.22 -14.51
N ILE A 312 9.98 18.75 -14.46
CA ILE A 312 10.45 17.80 -13.43
C ILE A 312 10.17 18.30 -12.00
N LEU A 313 10.25 19.61 -11.76
CA LEU A 313 9.98 20.20 -10.45
C LEU A 313 8.52 19.99 -9.99
N GLU A 314 7.54 20.06 -10.90
CA GLU A 314 6.12 19.82 -10.58
C GLU A 314 5.85 18.38 -10.17
N LEU A 315 6.66 17.45 -10.68
CA LEU A 315 6.58 16.02 -10.41
C LEU A 315 7.36 15.62 -9.15
N SER A 316 8.05 16.57 -8.51
CA SER A 316 8.95 16.33 -7.37
C SER A 316 8.36 16.85 -6.05
N PRO A 317 8.77 16.33 -4.87
CA PRO A 317 8.50 16.97 -3.58
C PRO A 317 9.22 18.32 -3.47
N PRO A 318 8.85 19.21 -2.53
CA PRO A 318 9.55 20.48 -2.34
C PRO A 318 11.01 20.31 -1.84
N VAL A 319 11.27 19.23 -1.09
CA VAL A 319 12.58 18.89 -0.52
C VAL A 319 12.94 17.45 -0.92
N GLN A 320 14.18 17.25 -1.36
CA GLN A 320 14.71 15.95 -1.76
C GLN A 320 15.19 15.13 -0.56
N PRO A 321 15.43 13.80 -0.71
CA PRO A 321 15.83 12.92 0.39
C PRO A 321 17.10 13.35 1.15
N ASP A 322 17.97 14.13 0.50
CA ASP A 322 19.19 14.70 1.08
C ASP A 322 18.97 16.02 1.87
N GLY A 323 17.71 16.46 1.97
CA GLY A 323 17.32 17.67 2.69
C GLY A 323 17.47 18.96 1.88
N ARG A 324 17.94 18.92 0.63
CA ARG A 324 18.05 20.11 -0.23
C ARG A 324 16.72 20.41 -0.92
N GLU A 325 16.46 21.69 -1.17
CA GLU A 325 15.28 22.11 -1.93
C GLU A 325 15.37 21.66 -3.39
N SER A 326 14.30 21.03 -3.90
CA SER A 326 14.26 20.47 -5.25
C SER A 326 14.53 21.52 -6.33
N ALA A 327 13.99 22.73 -6.16
CA ALA A 327 14.20 23.82 -7.10
C ALA A 327 15.70 24.19 -7.21
N ALA A 328 16.36 24.39 -6.07
CA ALA A 328 17.78 24.77 -6.02
C ALA A 328 18.73 23.66 -6.53
N VAL A 329 18.34 22.39 -6.45
CA VAL A 329 19.13 21.30 -7.03
C VAL A 329 18.90 21.23 -8.55
N LEU A 330 17.66 21.37 -9.00
CA LEU A 330 17.33 21.31 -10.44
C LEU A 330 17.92 22.50 -11.21
N ASP A 331 17.87 23.72 -10.66
CA ASP A 331 18.43 24.91 -11.30
C ASP A 331 19.94 24.74 -11.57
N ARG A 332 20.70 24.30 -10.55
CA ARG A 332 22.13 23.99 -10.72
C ARG A 332 22.38 22.85 -11.71
N CYS A 333 21.50 21.85 -11.73
CA CYS A 333 21.57 20.75 -12.68
C CYS A 333 21.41 21.27 -14.13
N LEU A 334 20.40 22.10 -14.38
CA LEU A 334 20.12 22.70 -15.68
C LEU A 334 21.26 23.62 -16.15
N GLU A 335 21.89 24.40 -15.25
CA GLU A 335 23.07 25.20 -15.57
C GLU A 335 24.25 24.34 -16.06
N GLN A 336 24.51 23.21 -15.42
CA GLN A 336 25.57 22.29 -15.84
C GLN A 336 25.23 21.57 -17.15
N LEU A 337 23.96 21.20 -17.34
CA LEU A 337 23.47 20.58 -18.58
C LEU A 337 23.58 21.55 -19.77
N ALA A 338 23.36 22.85 -19.56
CA ALA A 338 23.57 23.87 -20.57
C ALA A 338 25.04 24.00 -21.01
N LEU A 339 25.99 23.61 -20.14
CA LEU A 339 27.41 23.50 -20.47
C LEU A 339 27.78 22.14 -21.10
N GLY A 340 26.80 21.26 -21.34
CA GLY A 340 27.01 19.93 -21.90
C GLY A 340 27.51 18.89 -20.89
N VAL A 341 27.44 19.18 -19.58
CA VAL A 341 27.95 18.28 -18.53
C VAL A 341 26.81 17.41 -17.98
N PRO A 342 26.86 16.07 -18.16
CA PRO A 342 25.87 15.16 -17.60
C PRO A 342 25.81 15.24 -16.07
N GLN A 343 24.62 15.07 -15.51
CA GLN A 343 24.40 15.11 -14.07
C GLN A 343 23.83 13.79 -13.57
N ARG A 344 24.28 13.35 -12.39
CA ARG A 344 23.73 12.19 -11.68
C ARG A 344 23.35 12.58 -10.26
N LEU A 345 22.13 12.25 -9.86
CA LEU A 345 21.53 12.68 -8.61
C LEU A 345 20.68 11.55 -8.02
N GLU A 346 20.63 11.46 -6.70
CA GLU A 346 19.53 10.75 -6.02
C GLU A 346 18.32 11.68 -5.99
N TRP A 347 17.14 11.18 -6.35
CA TRP A 347 15.94 11.99 -6.51
C TRP A 347 14.70 11.25 -5.99
N ALA A 348 13.67 12.00 -5.64
CA ALA A 348 12.35 11.48 -5.33
C ALA A 348 11.29 12.12 -6.23
N TYR A 349 10.40 11.30 -6.76
CA TYR A 349 9.21 11.73 -7.49
C TYR A 349 7.97 11.55 -6.65
N ARG A 350 6.97 12.40 -6.87
CA ARG A 350 5.66 12.29 -6.24
C ARG A 350 4.72 11.54 -7.17
N THR A 351 4.18 10.42 -6.69
CA THR A 351 3.19 9.64 -7.45
C THR A 351 1.87 10.42 -7.58
N LEU A 352 0.91 9.88 -8.35
CA LEU A 352 -0.43 10.45 -8.43
C LEU A 352 -1.16 10.43 -7.08
N ASP A 353 -0.96 9.37 -6.28
CA ASP A 353 -1.57 9.18 -4.96
C ASP A 353 -0.91 10.02 -3.86
N GLY A 354 0.23 10.67 -4.16
CA GLY A 354 0.95 11.56 -3.26
C GLY A 354 2.13 10.92 -2.53
N ASP A 355 2.35 9.61 -2.71
CA ASP A 355 3.52 8.89 -2.20
C ASP A 355 4.81 9.30 -2.90
N LEU A 356 5.96 8.90 -2.33
CA LEU A 356 7.28 9.18 -2.87
C LEU A 356 7.89 7.93 -3.50
N ALA A 357 8.27 8.03 -4.77
CA ALA A 357 9.09 7.05 -5.48
C ALA A 357 10.55 7.51 -5.47
N TYR A 358 11.47 6.66 -5.02
CA TYR A 358 12.88 7.01 -4.85
C TYR A 358 13.71 6.43 -6.00
N VAL A 359 14.52 7.27 -6.63
CA VAL A 359 15.21 6.94 -7.87
C VAL A 359 16.66 7.46 -7.90
N ASP A 360 17.51 6.73 -8.61
CA ASP A 360 18.78 7.25 -9.11
C ASP A 360 18.51 7.86 -10.49
N VAL A 361 18.79 9.14 -10.65
CA VAL A 361 18.51 9.89 -11.88
C VAL A 361 19.79 10.28 -12.59
N THR A 362 19.80 10.14 -13.91
CA THR A 362 20.80 10.75 -14.79
C THR A 362 20.14 11.69 -15.79
N PHE A 363 20.75 12.85 -15.97
CA PHE A 363 20.40 13.83 -16.99
C PHE A 363 21.55 13.93 -17.99
N ASN A 364 21.30 13.60 -19.26
CA ASN A 364 22.28 13.62 -20.33
C ASN A 364 21.87 14.64 -21.41
N PRO A 365 22.65 15.70 -21.65
CA PRO A 365 22.33 16.66 -22.71
C PRO A 365 22.66 16.05 -24.09
N ILE A 366 21.76 16.21 -25.04
CA ILE A 366 21.91 15.74 -26.42
C ILE A 366 21.51 16.84 -27.40
N LEU A 367 22.01 16.76 -28.64
CA LEU A 367 21.62 17.63 -29.75
C LEU A 367 20.90 16.79 -30.81
N ILE A 368 19.69 17.19 -31.18
CA ILE A 368 18.93 16.59 -32.30
C ILE A 368 18.68 17.72 -33.30
N ASP A 369 19.20 17.58 -34.52
CA ASP A 369 19.13 18.60 -35.59
C ASP A 369 19.62 20.01 -35.17
N GLY A 370 20.51 20.06 -34.18
CA GLY A 370 21.06 21.31 -33.63
C GLY A 370 20.30 21.86 -32.42
N ASP A 371 19.14 21.30 -32.08
CA ASP A 371 18.36 21.72 -30.91
C ASP A 371 18.75 20.92 -29.65
N PRO A 372 18.89 21.58 -28.49
CA PRO A 372 19.28 20.93 -27.24
C PRO A 372 18.09 20.26 -26.54
N TYR A 373 18.28 18.99 -26.19
CA TYR A 373 17.36 18.18 -25.39
C TYR A 373 18.10 17.50 -24.24
N ILE A 374 17.37 16.98 -23.26
CA ILE A 374 17.93 16.26 -22.12
C ILE A 374 17.29 14.88 -22.05
N ILE A 375 18.09 13.82 -22.12
CA ILE A 375 17.65 12.46 -21.77
C ILE A 375 17.70 12.33 -20.25
N HIS A 376 16.53 12.16 -19.65
CA HIS A 376 16.35 11.87 -18.24
C HIS A 376 16.07 10.36 -18.06
N ILE A 377 16.98 9.65 -17.38
CA ILE A 377 16.82 8.23 -17.05
C ILE A 377 16.73 8.12 -15.54
N ALA A 378 15.63 7.56 -15.04
CA ALA A 378 15.39 7.29 -13.63
C ALA A 378 15.33 5.77 -13.38
N HIS A 379 16.25 5.30 -12.55
CA HIS A 379 16.31 3.93 -12.09
C HIS A 379 15.60 3.81 -10.73
N ASP A 380 14.57 2.96 -10.65
CA ASP A 380 13.77 2.78 -9.44
C ASP A 380 14.55 2.05 -8.35
N ARG A 381 14.63 2.65 -7.16
CA ARG A 381 15.28 2.07 -5.97
C ARG A 381 14.31 1.93 -4.80
N SER A 382 13.02 2.12 -5.03
CA SER A 382 11.99 2.07 -3.99
C SER A 382 12.03 0.73 -3.23
N ASP A 383 12.10 -0.40 -3.95
CA ASP A 383 12.17 -1.74 -3.35
C ASP A 383 13.42 -1.94 -2.48
N GLN A 384 14.58 -1.45 -2.93
CA GLN A 384 15.84 -1.54 -2.16
C GLN A 384 15.76 -0.73 -0.88
N ILE A 385 15.24 0.50 -0.95
CA ILE A 385 15.10 1.38 0.22
C ILE A 385 14.09 0.82 1.21
N VAL A 386 12.97 0.26 0.74
CA VAL A 386 11.99 -0.40 1.61
C VAL A 386 12.60 -1.63 2.28
N ALA A 387 13.31 -2.48 1.54
CA ALA A 387 13.99 -3.65 2.10
C ALA A 387 15.02 -3.25 3.15
N GLN A 388 15.86 -2.25 2.86
CA GLN A 388 16.87 -1.75 3.79
C GLN A 388 16.23 -1.13 5.04
N ARG A 389 15.17 -0.33 4.89
CA ARG A 389 14.43 0.22 6.04
C ARG A 389 13.82 -0.87 6.90
N ASN A 390 13.23 -1.90 6.29
CA ASN A 390 12.69 -3.04 7.03
C ASN A 390 13.79 -3.80 7.78
N GLU A 391 14.97 -3.98 7.19
CA GLU A 391 16.10 -4.63 7.85
C GLU A 391 16.60 -3.84 9.07
N ILE A 392 16.75 -2.51 8.92
CA ILE A 392 17.12 -1.61 10.03
C ILE A 392 16.06 -1.67 11.12
N LEU A 393 14.79 -1.52 10.77
CA LEU A 393 13.67 -1.58 11.73
C LEU A 393 13.66 -2.90 12.51
N LEU A 394 13.81 -4.04 11.84
CA LEU A 394 13.89 -5.34 12.50
C LEU A 394 15.12 -5.45 13.42
N SER A 395 16.26 -4.87 13.03
CA SER A 395 17.46 -4.83 13.85
C SER A 395 17.27 -3.99 15.11
N ASP A 396 16.63 -2.84 14.99
CA ASP A 396 16.34 -1.93 16.10
C ASP A 396 15.33 -2.56 17.07
N ILE A 397 14.26 -3.19 16.55
CA ILE A 397 13.28 -3.93 17.35
C ILE A 397 14.00 -5.00 18.18
N ILE A 398 14.78 -5.88 17.54
CA ILE A 398 15.51 -6.97 18.22
C ILE A 398 16.47 -6.42 19.28
N SER A 399 17.15 -5.31 18.99
CA SER A 399 18.13 -4.68 19.88
C SER A 399 17.49 -3.97 21.08
N SER A 400 16.26 -3.48 20.94
CA SER A 400 15.51 -2.81 22.01
C SER A 400 14.91 -3.77 23.04
N ILE A 401 14.77 -5.06 22.71
CA ILE A 401 14.22 -6.07 23.62
C ILE A 401 15.20 -6.30 24.78
N GLN A 402 14.69 -6.21 26.01
CA GLN A 402 15.51 -6.39 27.22
C GLN A 402 15.84 -7.85 27.54
N ASP A 403 15.01 -8.79 27.09
CA ASP A 403 15.29 -10.22 27.19
C ASP A 403 16.36 -10.63 26.17
N GLY A 404 17.09 -11.70 26.47
CA GLY A 404 18.02 -12.29 25.52
C GLY A 404 17.28 -12.90 24.34
N VAL A 405 17.46 -12.38 23.14
CA VAL A 405 16.81 -12.87 21.92
C VAL A 405 17.86 -13.44 20.98
N PHE A 406 17.61 -14.64 20.47
CA PHE A 406 18.48 -15.24 19.46
C PHE A 406 17.71 -16.18 18.52
N LEU A 407 18.11 -16.15 17.25
CA LEU A 407 17.60 -17.02 16.20
C LEU A 407 18.59 -18.15 15.98
N ILE A 408 18.11 -19.39 15.90
CA ILE A 408 18.94 -20.55 15.58
C ILE A 408 18.40 -21.30 14.36
N ASP A 409 19.29 -21.94 13.61
CA ASP A 409 18.90 -22.86 12.55
C ASP A 409 18.46 -24.23 13.09
N THR A 410 18.07 -25.13 12.19
CA THR A 410 17.66 -26.51 12.54
C THR A 410 18.77 -27.36 13.11
N GLU A 411 20.02 -26.91 13.01
CA GLU A 411 21.16 -27.55 13.65
C GLU A 411 21.60 -26.84 14.94
N PHE A 412 20.83 -25.87 15.44
CA PHE A 412 21.13 -25.11 16.66
C PHE A 412 22.29 -24.11 16.55
N ASN A 413 22.75 -23.74 15.35
CA ASN A 413 23.70 -22.63 15.20
C ASN A 413 22.99 -21.30 15.42
N VAL A 414 23.61 -20.39 16.17
CA VAL A 414 23.07 -19.04 16.40
C VAL A 414 23.32 -18.17 15.15
N VAL A 415 22.24 -17.86 14.45
CA VAL A 415 22.25 -17.08 13.20
C VAL A 415 22.08 -15.59 13.46
N ARG A 416 21.39 -15.24 14.55
CA ARG A 416 21.18 -13.84 14.96
C ARG A 416 21.02 -13.78 16.48
N THR A 417 21.45 -12.69 17.10
CA THR A 417 21.28 -12.47 18.54
C THR A 417 21.24 -10.97 18.85
N ASN A 418 20.56 -10.56 19.92
CA ASN A 418 20.60 -9.19 20.42
C ASN A 418 21.71 -8.98 21.45
N GLU A 419 21.92 -7.72 21.84
CA GLU A 419 22.91 -7.34 22.83
C GLU A 419 22.54 -7.84 24.24
N ALA A 420 21.25 -7.85 24.59
CA ALA A 420 20.79 -8.35 25.87
C ALA A 420 21.21 -9.81 26.12
N MET A 421 21.19 -10.65 25.08
CA MET A 421 21.68 -12.02 25.15
C MET A 421 23.18 -12.09 25.47
N ASN A 422 23.99 -11.23 24.85
CA ASN A 422 25.42 -11.13 25.13
C ASN A 422 25.69 -10.58 26.55
N ARG A 423 24.83 -9.70 27.07
CA ARG A 423 24.90 -9.25 28.47
C ARG A 423 24.51 -10.33 29.47
N LEU A 424 23.58 -11.21 29.10
CA LEU A 424 23.14 -12.32 29.95
C LEU A 424 24.17 -13.46 30.01
N TYR A 425 24.94 -13.66 28.93
CA TYR A 425 26.01 -14.65 28.81
C TYR A 425 27.32 -14.03 28.26
N PRO A 426 27.96 -13.10 29.01
CA PRO A 426 29.16 -12.41 28.55
C PRO A 426 30.35 -13.36 28.33
N GLU A 427 30.40 -14.47 29.05
CA GLU A 427 31.44 -15.51 28.94
C GLU A 427 31.45 -16.20 27.57
N CYS A 428 30.31 -16.19 26.87
CA CYS A 428 30.17 -16.80 25.55
C CYS A 428 29.96 -15.76 24.44
N ALA A 429 29.95 -14.46 24.76
CA ALA A 429 29.82 -13.40 23.78
C ALA A 429 31.06 -13.28 22.88
N PRO A 430 30.91 -12.95 21.58
CA PRO A 430 29.66 -12.94 20.83
C PRO A 430 29.12 -14.37 20.65
N LEU A 431 27.80 -14.54 20.82
CA LEU A 431 27.14 -15.83 20.66
C LEU A 431 26.92 -16.20 19.18
N LEU A 432 27.02 -15.22 18.28
CA LEU A 432 26.81 -15.38 16.84
C LEU A 432 27.74 -16.42 16.25
N GLY A 433 27.19 -17.37 15.47
CA GLY A 433 27.93 -18.45 14.82
C GLY A 433 28.27 -19.65 15.72
N LYS A 434 28.05 -19.55 17.04
CA LYS A 434 28.25 -20.67 17.97
C LYS A 434 27.00 -21.54 18.06
N ARG A 435 27.11 -22.77 18.56
CA ARG A 435 25.93 -23.60 18.85
C ARG A 435 25.24 -23.11 20.11
N CYS A 436 23.91 -23.10 20.14
CA CYS A 436 23.15 -22.47 21.21
C CYS A 436 23.41 -23.06 22.61
N TYR A 437 23.79 -24.34 22.68
CA TYR A 437 24.06 -25.05 23.93
C TYR A 437 25.45 -24.78 24.49
N GLU A 438 26.35 -24.16 23.72
CA GLU A 438 27.67 -23.72 24.20
C GLU A 438 27.54 -22.63 25.27
N LYS A 439 26.49 -21.79 25.20
CA LYS A 439 26.15 -20.80 26.24
C LYS A 439 25.93 -21.44 27.62
N CYS A 440 25.48 -22.70 27.61
CA CYS A 440 25.23 -23.48 28.81
C CYS A 440 26.45 -24.32 29.22
N GLY A 441 27.60 -24.15 28.54
CA GLY A 441 28.81 -24.95 28.76
C GLY A 441 28.68 -26.42 28.31
N ARG A 442 27.72 -26.73 27.44
CA ARG A 442 27.45 -28.10 26.99
C ARG A 442 28.04 -28.37 25.61
N VAL A 443 28.25 -29.65 25.31
CA VAL A 443 28.66 -30.14 23.97
C VAL A 443 27.48 -30.66 23.13
N HIS A 444 26.30 -30.78 23.74
CA HIS A 444 25.06 -31.27 23.13
C HIS A 444 23.86 -30.42 23.61
N PHE A 445 22.72 -30.53 22.93
CA PHE A 445 21.49 -29.82 23.30
C PHE A 445 21.03 -30.15 24.73
N CYS A 446 20.32 -29.21 25.36
CA CYS A 446 19.92 -29.32 26.76
C CYS A 446 18.90 -30.45 26.97
N VAL A 447 18.96 -31.12 28.12
CA VAL A 447 17.87 -32.02 28.56
C VAL A 447 16.62 -31.18 28.80
N GLY A 448 15.51 -31.50 28.13
CA GLY A 448 14.31 -30.66 28.14
C GLY A 448 14.41 -29.38 27.30
N CYS A 449 15.26 -29.37 26.27
CA CYS A 449 15.44 -28.22 25.38
C CYS A 449 14.11 -27.78 24.74
N SER A 450 13.68 -26.54 25.01
CA SER A 450 12.48 -25.95 24.43
C SER A 450 12.51 -25.95 22.90
N ALA A 451 13.67 -25.79 22.25
CA ALA A 451 13.77 -25.85 20.79
C ALA A 451 13.53 -27.26 20.24
N VAL A 452 13.97 -28.31 20.96
CA VAL A 452 13.70 -29.70 20.58
C VAL A 452 12.22 -30.03 20.75
N LEU A 453 11.61 -29.58 21.86
CA LEU A 453 10.18 -29.75 22.09
C LEU A 453 9.36 -29.01 21.03
N ALA A 454 9.72 -27.76 20.73
CA ALA A 454 9.06 -26.95 19.71
C ALA A 454 9.16 -27.59 18.32
N ALA A 455 10.26 -28.27 18.01
CA ALA A 455 10.42 -29.04 16.78
C ALA A 455 9.44 -30.23 16.68
N GLN A 456 9.12 -30.85 17.82
CA GLN A 456 8.20 -31.98 17.90
C GLN A 456 6.73 -31.55 17.90
N THR A 457 6.40 -30.46 18.60
CA THR A 457 5.02 -29.99 18.77
C THR A 457 4.57 -28.99 17.71
N LEU A 458 5.52 -28.40 16.96
CA LEU A 458 5.30 -27.30 16.01
C LEU A 458 4.61 -26.08 16.64
N ARG A 459 4.83 -25.87 17.95
CA ARG A 459 4.28 -24.77 18.73
C ARG A 459 5.37 -24.10 19.56
N SER A 460 5.04 -22.95 20.14
CA SER A 460 5.92 -22.31 21.14
C SER A 460 6.02 -23.18 22.38
N GLU A 461 7.23 -23.51 22.79
CA GLU A 461 7.50 -24.26 24.02
C GLU A 461 8.31 -23.41 24.98
N THR A 462 7.92 -23.42 26.25
CA THR A 462 8.58 -22.67 27.32
C THR A 462 9.07 -23.62 28.40
N ALA A 463 10.33 -23.47 28.80
CA ALA A 463 10.92 -24.23 29.89
C ALA A 463 11.55 -23.28 30.91
N ILE A 464 11.27 -23.51 32.19
CA ILE A 464 11.93 -22.84 33.30
C ILE A 464 12.89 -23.84 33.95
N TYR A 465 14.17 -23.51 34.00
CA TYR A 465 15.19 -24.36 34.59
C TYR A 465 16.18 -23.55 35.44
N MET A 466 16.77 -24.22 36.41
CA MET A 466 17.81 -23.62 37.25
C MET A 466 19.18 -23.82 36.59
N GLU A 467 19.87 -22.73 36.30
CA GLU A 467 21.29 -22.73 36.00
C GLU A 467 22.08 -22.72 37.32
N PRO A 468 22.91 -23.74 37.60
CA PRO A 468 23.72 -23.76 38.80
C PRO A 468 24.78 -22.65 38.77
N ALA A 469 25.16 -22.17 39.95
CA ALA A 469 26.27 -21.23 40.10
C ALA A 469 27.57 -21.82 39.51
N THR A 470 28.37 -20.94 38.90
CA THR A 470 29.76 -21.22 38.52
C THR A 470 30.67 -20.17 39.17
N ASP A 471 31.99 -20.31 39.02
CA ASP A 471 32.95 -19.33 39.52
C ASP A 471 32.72 -17.90 38.97
N GLN A 472 31.97 -17.77 37.86
CA GLN A 472 31.72 -16.51 37.17
C GLN A 472 30.29 -15.99 37.34
N LYS A 473 29.32 -16.81 37.78
CA LYS A 473 27.91 -16.41 37.89
C LYS A 473 27.18 -17.10 39.04
N PRO A 474 26.29 -16.38 39.75
CA PRO A 474 25.43 -16.99 40.77
C PRO A 474 24.40 -17.93 40.14
N THR A 475 23.72 -18.72 40.98
CA THR A 475 22.58 -19.54 40.55
C THR A 475 21.49 -18.65 39.97
N ARG A 476 21.01 -18.98 38.77
CA ARG A 476 19.95 -18.23 38.09
C ARG A 476 18.81 -19.16 37.68
N TRP A 477 17.59 -18.66 37.69
CA TRP A 477 16.45 -19.33 37.07
C TRP A 477 16.22 -18.72 35.70
N ILE A 478 16.30 -19.56 34.68
CA ILE A 478 16.16 -19.12 33.29
C ILE A 478 14.85 -19.64 32.74
N GLU A 479 14.04 -18.70 32.25
CA GLU A 479 12.87 -18.96 31.42
C GLU A 479 13.31 -18.89 29.95
N HIS A 480 13.22 -20.00 29.25
CA HIS A 480 13.62 -20.12 27.85
C HIS A 480 12.42 -20.52 27.01
N THR A 481 12.05 -19.67 26.06
CA THR A 481 10.97 -19.93 25.11
C THR A 481 11.55 -20.12 23.72
N SER A 482 11.06 -21.13 22.99
CA SER A 482 11.46 -21.40 21.61
C SER A 482 10.22 -21.51 20.73
N HIS A 483 10.19 -20.74 19.64
CA HIS A 483 9.14 -20.74 18.64
C HIS A 483 9.68 -21.20 17.28
N PRO A 484 9.10 -22.22 16.62
CA PRO A 484 9.55 -22.69 15.32
C PRO A 484 9.05 -21.74 14.21
N ILE A 485 9.96 -21.25 13.38
CA ILE A 485 9.65 -20.49 12.18
C ILE A 485 9.57 -21.48 11.02
N ILE A 486 8.39 -21.60 10.43
CA ILE A 486 8.07 -22.59 9.40
C ILE A 486 7.93 -21.88 8.06
N ASP A 487 8.60 -22.39 7.03
CA ASP A 487 8.43 -21.92 5.66
C ASP A 487 7.04 -22.33 5.14
N HIS A 488 6.23 -21.35 4.74
CA HIS A 488 4.85 -21.57 4.31
C HIS A 488 4.75 -22.43 3.04
N GLY A 489 5.79 -22.42 2.18
CA GLY A 489 5.83 -23.24 0.97
C GLY A 489 6.15 -24.71 1.25
N SER A 490 7.28 -24.97 1.91
CA SER A 490 7.77 -26.34 2.16
C SER A 490 7.21 -27.00 3.41
N GLN A 491 6.51 -26.25 4.29
CA GLN A 491 6.03 -26.71 5.59
C GLN A 491 7.15 -27.28 6.49
N LYS A 492 8.40 -26.86 6.25
CA LYS A 492 9.56 -27.25 7.04
C LYS A 492 9.96 -26.13 7.98
N ILE A 493 10.43 -26.51 9.16
CA ILE A 493 11.06 -25.56 10.09
C ILE A 493 12.34 -25.05 9.45
N GLN A 494 12.48 -23.73 9.37
CA GLN A 494 13.66 -23.06 8.84
C GLN A 494 14.57 -22.59 9.99
N TYR A 495 13.97 -22.04 11.05
CA TYR A 495 14.66 -21.50 12.21
C TYR A 495 13.85 -21.71 13.49
N PHE A 496 14.47 -21.47 14.65
CA PHE A 496 13.78 -21.26 15.91
C PHE A 496 14.10 -19.87 16.44
N PHE A 497 13.05 -19.09 16.73
CA PHE A 497 13.15 -17.84 17.46
C PHE A 497 13.12 -18.13 18.95
N ASN A 498 14.15 -17.69 19.68
CA ASN A 498 14.30 -18.00 21.10
C ASN A 498 14.38 -16.73 21.92
N THR A 499 13.71 -16.75 23.08
CA THR A 499 13.80 -15.72 24.10
C THR A 499 14.28 -16.33 25.41
N VAL A 500 15.19 -15.64 26.10
CA VAL A 500 15.80 -16.03 27.35
C VAL A 500 15.61 -14.91 28.36
N ARG A 501 14.97 -15.23 29.47
CA ARG A 501 14.75 -14.29 30.57
C ARG A 501 15.29 -14.87 31.87
N ASP A 502 15.99 -14.05 32.64
CA ASP A 502 16.33 -14.35 34.02
C ASP A 502 15.12 -14.06 34.91
N VAL A 503 14.56 -15.10 35.53
CA VAL A 503 13.38 -15.05 36.40
C VAL A 503 13.75 -15.36 37.86
N THR A 504 15.03 -15.24 38.23
CA THR A 504 15.53 -15.53 39.58
C THR A 504 14.83 -14.70 40.64
N GLU A 505 14.70 -13.39 40.43
CA GLU A 505 14.02 -12.48 41.35
C GLU A 505 12.54 -12.85 41.50
N ARG A 506 11.86 -13.12 40.38
CA ARG A 506 10.45 -13.56 40.35
C ARG A 506 10.24 -14.81 41.21
N ILE A 507 11.07 -15.84 41.00
CA ILE A 507 10.98 -17.10 41.76
C ILE A 507 11.37 -16.90 43.23
N GLY A 508 12.31 -16.00 43.53
CA GLY A 508 12.67 -15.62 44.89
C GLY A 508 11.48 -15.05 45.65
N VAL A 509 10.81 -14.06 45.06
CA VAL A 509 9.62 -13.41 45.64
C VAL A 509 8.46 -14.39 45.79
N GLU A 510 8.19 -15.23 44.79
CA GLU A 510 7.12 -16.24 44.86
C GLU A 510 7.34 -17.22 46.02
N ARG A 511 8.59 -17.66 46.24
CA ARG A 511 8.93 -18.56 47.35
C ARG A 511 8.81 -17.87 48.70
N GLU A 512 9.22 -16.61 48.79
CA GLU A 512 9.09 -15.82 50.02
C GLU A 512 7.62 -15.61 50.38
N LEU A 513 6.78 -15.27 49.39
CA LEU A 513 5.33 -15.16 49.56
C LEU A 513 4.69 -16.47 50.01
N ASP A 514 5.08 -17.62 49.45
CA ASP A 514 4.53 -18.92 49.88
C ASP A 514 4.93 -19.26 51.33
N SER A 515 6.14 -18.89 51.73
CA SER A 515 6.61 -19.02 53.12
C SER A 515 5.80 -18.13 54.07
N TYR A 516 5.63 -16.85 53.73
CA TYR A 516 4.81 -15.92 54.52
C TYR A 516 3.36 -16.38 54.64
N ARG A 517 2.77 -16.89 53.56
CA ARG A 517 1.39 -17.40 53.55
C ARG A 517 1.23 -18.54 54.57
N LYS A 518 2.13 -19.54 54.54
CA LYS A 518 2.10 -20.66 55.50
C LYS A 518 2.30 -20.21 56.94
N ASP A 519 3.20 -19.26 57.18
CA ASP A 519 3.41 -18.71 58.53
C ASP A 519 2.18 -17.94 59.04
N LEU A 520 1.52 -17.19 58.15
CA LEU A 520 0.28 -16.48 58.47
C LEU A 520 -0.87 -17.45 58.77
N GLU A 521 -1.04 -18.49 57.96
CA GLU A 521 -2.04 -19.55 58.17
C GLU A 521 -1.85 -20.20 59.56
N ARG A 522 -0.61 -20.57 59.91
CA ARG A 522 -0.29 -21.11 61.24
C ARG A 522 -0.63 -20.13 62.37
N LYS A 523 -0.29 -18.85 62.23
CA LYS A 523 -0.61 -17.82 63.23
C LYS A 523 -2.11 -17.60 63.41
N VAL A 524 -2.89 -17.69 62.33
CA VAL A 524 -4.35 -17.58 62.38
C VAL A 524 -4.93 -18.77 63.13
N GLU A 525 -4.46 -19.99 62.87
CA GLU A 525 -4.87 -21.20 63.59
C GLU A 525 -4.54 -21.12 65.09
N GLU A 526 -3.31 -20.75 65.44
CA GLU A 526 -2.89 -20.57 66.85
C GLU A 526 -3.74 -19.54 67.60
N ARG A 527 -4.15 -18.45 66.93
CA ARG A 527 -5.03 -17.43 67.52
C ARG A 527 -6.46 -17.91 67.67
N ALA A 528 -6.97 -18.68 66.70
CA ALA A 528 -8.29 -19.28 66.78
C ALA A 528 -8.39 -20.26 67.96
N ASP A 529 -7.36 -21.11 68.15
CA ASP A 529 -7.28 -22.04 69.28
C ASP A 529 -7.18 -21.31 70.62
N GLN A 530 -6.33 -20.28 70.72
CA GLN A 530 -6.23 -19.46 71.94
C GLN A 530 -7.57 -18.79 72.30
N LEU A 531 -8.28 -18.29 71.30
CA LEU A 531 -9.59 -17.67 71.50
C LEU A 531 -10.61 -18.71 71.99
N ALA A 532 -10.66 -19.89 71.37
CA ALA A 532 -11.55 -20.98 71.77
C ALA A 532 -11.27 -21.45 73.21
N VAL A 533 -10.00 -21.60 73.60
CA VAL A 533 -9.61 -21.96 74.97
C VAL A 533 -10.01 -20.87 75.97
N SER A 534 -9.78 -19.61 75.66
CA SER A 534 -10.15 -18.47 76.52
C SER A 534 -11.67 -18.36 76.69
N GLU A 535 -12.44 -18.50 75.60
CA GLU A 535 -13.90 -18.50 75.65
C GLU A 535 -14.45 -19.67 76.47
N ALA A 536 -13.92 -20.88 76.27
CA ALA A 536 -14.31 -22.05 77.06
C ALA A 536 -13.98 -21.89 78.55
N ALA A 537 -12.81 -21.31 78.88
CA ALA A 537 -12.42 -21.04 80.26
C ALA A 537 -13.34 -20.01 80.93
N LEU A 538 -13.66 -18.90 80.24
CA LEU A 538 -14.58 -17.88 80.74
C LEU A 538 -15.99 -18.45 80.97
N ARG A 539 -16.52 -19.23 80.02
CA ARG A 539 -17.80 -19.91 80.18
C ARG A 539 -17.77 -20.89 81.36
N GLY A 540 -16.68 -21.66 81.51
CA GLY A 540 -16.50 -22.57 82.64
C GLY A 540 -16.51 -21.86 84.00
N VAL A 541 -15.87 -20.70 84.12
CA VAL A 541 -15.89 -19.88 85.35
C VAL A 541 -17.30 -19.37 85.66
N LEU A 542 -18.04 -18.92 84.65
CA LEU A 542 -19.40 -18.42 84.84
C LEU A 542 -20.37 -19.53 85.27
N GLU A 543 -20.32 -20.70 84.65
CA GLU A 543 -21.23 -21.82 84.95
C GLU A 543 -20.94 -22.49 86.30
N THR A 544 -19.66 -22.57 86.70
CA THR A 544 -19.27 -23.18 87.98
C THR A 544 -19.40 -22.23 89.18
N SER A 545 -19.70 -20.95 88.95
CA SER A 545 -19.92 -19.98 90.03
C SER A 545 -21.11 -20.39 90.89
N GLY A 546 -20.91 -20.43 92.21
CA GLY A 546 -21.99 -20.68 93.18
C GLY A 546 -22.98 -19.53 93.31
N SER A 547 -22.64 -18.34 92.79
CA SER A 547 -23.55 -17.18 92.76
C SER A 547 -24.35 -17.16 91.46
N ALA A 548 -25.61 -16.73 91.55
CA ALA A 548 -26.45 -16.53 90.38
C ALA A 548 -25.98 -15.30 89.61
N ILE A 549 -25.57 -15.46 88.34
CA ILE A 549 -25.03 -14.40 87.50
C ILE A 549 -25.89 -14.25 86.25
N ALA A 550 -26.27 -13.01 85.94
CA ALA A 550 -26.88 -12.63 84.68
C ALA A 550 -26.10 -11.48 84.03
N PHE A 551 -25.90 -11.58 82.72
CA PHE A 551 -25.46 -10.47 81.88
C PHE A 551 -26.69 -9.86 81.21
N LEU A 552 -26.74 -8.54 81.23
CA LEU A 552 -27.83 -7.74 80.68
C LEU A 552 -27.31 -6.89 79.52
N ASP A 553 -28.12 -6.74 78.49
CA ASP A 553 -27.85 -5.79 77.40
C ASP A 553 -28.12 -4.34 77.84
N ALA A 554 -27.75 -3.39 76.99
CA ALA A 554 -27.87 -1.95 77.27
C ALA A 554 -29.31 -1.49 77.56
N ASP A 555 -30.32 -2.25 77.15
CA ASP A 555 -31.74 -2.00 77.43
C ASP A 555 -32.27 -2.67 78.71
N GLY A 556 -31.41 -3.42 79.42
CA GLY A 556 -31.77 -4.15 80.63
C GLY A 556 -32.44 -5.50 80.38
N SER A 557 -32.48 -5.98 79.13
CA SER A 557 -32.88 -7.34 78.80
C SER A 557 -31.77 -8.35 79.14
N ILE A 558 -32.15 -9.59 79.43
CA ILE A 558 -31.22 -10.64 79.85
C ILE A 558 -30.51 -11.22 78.61
N ALA A 559 -29.21 -10.98 78.48
CA ALA A 559 -28.38 -11.49 77.38
C ALA A 559 -27.85 -12.90 77.66
N TYR A 560 -27.52 -13.20 78.92
CA TYR A 560 -27.00 -14.51 79.34
C TYR A 560 -27.24 -14.76 80.84
N THR A 561 -27.41 -16.02 81.23
CA THR A 561 -27.53 -16.43 82.64
C THR A 561 -26.77 -17.73 82.90
N ASN A 562 -26.05 -17.81 84.01
CA ASN A 562 -25.41 -19.07 84.42
C ASN A 562 -26.41 -20.06 85.05
N GLU A 563 -26.00 -21.33 85.23
CA GLU A 563 -26.83 -22.37 85.85
C GLU A 563 -27.31 -22.02 87.27
N ALA A 564 -26.52 -21.31 88.07
CA ALA A 564 -26.92 -20.89 89.41
C ALA A 564 -28.09 -19.89 89.37
N PHE A 565 -28.09 -18.97 88.41
CA PHE A 565 -29.21 -18.05 88.19
C PHE A 565 -30.48 -18.79 87.82
N GLN A 566 -30.40 -19.70 86.84
CA GLN A 566 -31.54 -20.51 86.40
C GLN A 566 -32.15 -21.32 87.54
N ARG A 567 -31.31 -21.90 88.42
CA ARG A 567 -31.77 -22.60 89.63
C ARG A 567 -32.44 -21.68 90.64
N LEU A 568 -31.93 -20.46 90.82
CA LEU A 568 -32.47 -19.49 91.79
C LEU A 568 -33.87 -19.00 91.37
N VAL A 569 -34.05 -18.62 90.10
CA VAL A 569 -35.30 -18.06 89.57
C VAL A 569 -36.31 -19.14 89.13
N GLY A 570 -35.82 -20.34 88.81
CA GLY A 570 -36.63 -21.48 88.36
C GLY A 570 -37.01 -21.45 86.87
N TYR A 571 -36.37 -20.61 86.07
CA TYR A 571 -36.53 -20.51 84.62
C TYR A 571 -35.31 -21.09 83.91
N ALA A 572 -35.52 -21.77 82.78
CA ALA A 572 -34.42 -22.17 81.90
C ALA A 572 -33.94 -20.95 81.09
N ALA A 573 -32.66 -20.87 80.73
CA ALA A 573 -32.10 -19.74 79.98
C ALA A 573 -32.94 -19.34 78.76
N ARG A 574 -33.32 -20.33 77.92
CA ARG A 574 -34.16 -20.12 76.72
C ARG A 574 -35.54 -19.49 76.98
N ASP A 575 -36.05 -19.55 78.22
CA ASP A 575 -37.36 -19.00 78.59
C ASP A 575 -37.25 -17.52 79.01
N ILE A 576 -36.04 -17.03 79.32
CA ILE A 576 -35.78 -15.71 79.91
C ILE A 576 -34.72 -14.89 79.17
N GLU A 577 -33.99 -15.47 78.22
CA GLU A 577 -33.14 -14.71 77.29
C GLU A 577 -33.98 -13.69 76.50
N GLY A 578 -33.52 -12.44 76.46
CA GLY A 578 -34.23 -11.29 75.91
C GLY A 578 -35.39 -10.76 76.76
N ALA A 579 -35.76 -11.44 77.85
CA ALA A 579 -36.77 -10.95 78.78
C ALA A 579 -36.20 -9.80 79.63
N PRO A 580 -37.03 -8.84 80.08
CA PRO A 580 -36.56 -7.76 80.94
C PRO A 580 -36.19 -8.30 82.32
N PHE A 581 -35.09 -7.80 82.88
CA PHE A 581 -34.58 -8.26 84.19
C PHE A 581 -35.54 -8.02 85.36
N ASP A 582 -36.49 -7.11 85.19
CA ASP A 582 -37.52 -6.77 86.18
C ASP A 582 -38.65 -7.80 86.29
N LEU A 583 -38.67 -8.81 85.41
CA LEU A 583 -39.58 -9.96 85.47
C LEU A 583 -39.58 -10.64 86.85
N PHE A 584 -38.45 -10.58 87.57
CA PHE A 584 -38.28 -11.22 88.86
C PHE A 584 -38.57 -10.31 90.06
N ASP A 585 -38.93 -9.04 89.83
CA ASP A 585 -39.25 -8.11 90.92
C ASP A 585 -40.56 -8.53 91.60
N CYS A 586 -40.53 -8.79 92.91
CA CYS A 586 -41.73 -9.05 93.69
C CYS A 586 -42.36 -7.73 94.18
N SER A 587 -43.48 -7.33 93.59
CA SER A 587 -44.23 -6.11 93.95
C SER A 587 -45.16 -6.29 95.16
N ASP A 588 -45.47 -7.54 95.53
CA ASP A 588 -46.39 -7.88 96.63
C ASP A 588 -45.73 -7.81 98.02
N VAL A 589 -44.41 -7.58 98.10
CA VAL A 589 -43.66 -7.45 99.35
C VAL A 589 -43.31 -5.97 99.58
N PRO A 590 -43.99 -5.25 100.49
CA PRO A 590 -43.76 -3.82 100.73
C PRO A 590 -42.32 -3.47 101.15
N GLU A 591 -41.61 -4.43 101.74
CA GLU A 591 -40.21 -4.32 102.18
C GLU A 591 -39.19 -4.39 101.01
N SER A 592 -39.63 -4.66 99.78
CA SER A 592 -38.78 -4.89 98.58
C SER A 592 -38.36 -3.59 97.84
N GLY A 593 -38.27 -2.45 98.53
CA GLY A 593 -38.24 -1.10 97.94
C GLY A 593 -37.08 -0.75 96.99
N GLN A 594 -37.39 0.16 96.04
CA GLN A 594 -36.52 0.96 95.13
C GLN A 594 -35.63 0.25 94.07
N ASN A 595 -35.68 -1.08 93.91
CA ASN A 595 -34.87 -1.77 92.87
C ASN A 595 -35.04 -1.19 91.45
N ALA A 596 -36.27 -0.85 91.06
CA ALA A 596 -36.59 -0.27 89.76
C ALA A 596 -35.94 1.11 89.53
N GLU A 597 -35.83 1.95 90.56
CA GLU A 597 -35.22 3.28 90.45
C GLU A 597 -33.70 3.18 90.30
N TYR A 598 -33.05 2.34 91.11
CA TYR A 598 -31.60 2.10 91.00
C TYR A 598 -31.22 1.48 89.66
N ARG A 599 -32.01 0.53 89.15
CA ARG A 599 -31.82 -0.08 87.83
C ARG A 599 -31.91 0.97 86.72
N ARG A 600 -32.93 1.83 86.77
CA ARG A 600 -33.07 2.95 85.82
C ARG A 600 -31.87 3.89 85.85
N LEU A 601 -31.44 4.30 87.04
CA LEU A 601 -30.28 5.20 87.19
C LEU A 601 -28.96 4.57 86.71
N LEU A 602 -28.81 3.24 86.83
CA LEU A 602 -27.67 2.51 86.30
C LEU A 602 -27.63 2.56 84.76
N PHE A 603 -28.71 2.20 84.08
CA PHE A 603 -28.77 2.20 82.61
C PHE A 603 -28.79 3.62 82.01
N GLU A 604 -29.25 4.64 82.75
CA GLU A 604 -29.06 6.05 82.40
C GLU A 604 -27.60 6.53 82.58
N GLY A 605 -26.68 5.66 83.04
CA GLY A 605 -25.27 5.98 83.27
C GLY A 605 -24.99 6.83 84.51
N LYS A 606 -26.01 7.07 85.35
CA LYS A 606 -25.91 7.89 86.57
C LYS A 606 -25.39 7.11 87.78
N LEU A 607 -25.46 5.78 87.73
CA LEU A 607 -24.87 4.88 88.72
C LEU A 607 -23.93 3.89 88.03
N GLU A 608 -22.78 3.62 88.65
CA GLU A 608 -21.86 2.59 88.15
C GLU A 608 -22.19 1.21 88.69
N ARG A 609 -22.73 1.16 89.91
CA ARG A 609 -23.19 -0.06 90.56
C ARG A 609 -24.23 0.25 91.63
N TYR A 610 -25.08 -0.73 91.93
CA TYR A 610 -25.96 -0.67 93.10
C TYR A 610 -26.08 -2.05 93.75
N ARG A 611 -26.48 -2.03 95.03
CA ARG A 611 -26.74 -3.23 95.83
C ARG A 611 -28.07 -3.05 96.55
N VAL A 612 -28.93 -4.06 96.48
CA VAL A 612 -30.24 -4.05 97.14
C VAL A 612 -30.62 -5.44 97.63
N ASP A 613 -31.23 -5.51 98.81
CA ASP A 613 -31.88 -6.71 99.33
C ASP A 613 -33.37 -6.64 98.99
N CYS A 614 -33.86 -7.58 98.19
CA CYS A 614 -35.24 -7.56 97.72
C CYS A 614 -35.85 -8.96 97.68
N ALA A 615 -37.17 -9.02 97.58
CA ALA A 615 -37.87 -10.26 97.34
C ALA A 615 -37.91 -10.53 95.83
N LEU A 616 -37.46 -11.72 95.45
CA LEU A 616 -37.44 -12.25 94.08
C LEU A 616 -38.64 -13.16 93.86
N LEU A 617 -39.36 -12.98 92.76
CA LEU A 617 -40.42 -13.87 92.30
C LEU A 617 -39.86 -15.02 91.46
N ARG A 618 -40.08 -16.26 91.91
CA ARG A 618 -39.71 -17.48 91.18
C ARG A 618 -40.82 -17.93 90.23
N LYS A 619 -40.48 -18.73 89.21
CA LYS A 619 -41.44 -19.30 88.23
C LYS A 619 -42.63 -20.03 88.87
N ASN A 620 -42.43 -20.66 90.01
CA ASN A 620 -43.45 -21.42 90.74
C ASN A 620 -44.37 -20.53 91.63
N GLY A 621 -44.20 -19.20 91.58
CA GLY A 621 -44.98 -18.24 92.37
C GLY A 621 -44.49 -18.06 93.81
N THR A 622 -43.41 -18.74 94.23
CA THR A 622 -42.81 -18.51 95.56
C THR A 622 -41.85 -17.33 95.54
N HIS A 623 -41.64 -16.71 96.71
CA HIS A 623 -40.65 -15.64 96.86
C HIS A 623 -39.39 -16.13 97.57
N ALA A 624 -38.24 -15.60 97.17
CA ALA A 624 -36.98 -15.72 97.92
C ALA A 624 -36.41 -14.36 98.24
N TRP A 625 -35.74 -14.25 99.38
CA TRP A 625 -34.96 -13.05 99.67
C TRP A 625 -33.61 -13.16 98.99
N VAL A 626 -33.32 -12.20 98.13
CA VAL A 626 -32.05 -12.13 97.41
C VAL A 626 -31.37 -10.81 97.67
N GLU A 627 -30.05 -10.86 97.77
CA GLU A 627 -29.20 -9.70 97.60
C GLU A 627 -28.79 -9.61 96.13
N ILE A 628 -29.09 -8.50 95.47
CA ILE A 628 -28.72 -8.24 94.08
C ILE A 628 -27.64 -7.16 94.05
N ASN A 629 -26.50 -7.48 93.45
CA ASN A 629 -25.44 -6.55 93.12
C ASN A 629 -25.38 -6.38 91.60
N VAL A 630 -25.66 -5.19 91.08
CA VAL A 630 -25.61 -4.91 89.63
C VAL A 630 -24.52 -3.89 89.35
N SER A 631 -23.65 -4.20 88.39
CA SER A 631 -22.55 -3.33 87.96
C SER A 631 -22.60 -3.09 86.45
N ALA A 632 -22.44 -1.84 86.01
CA ALA A 632 -22.40 -1.47 84.60
C ALA A 632 -21.03 -1.77 83.98
N VAL A 633 -21.03 -2.33 82.77
CA VAL A 633 -19.85 -2.52 81.92
C VAL A 633 -19.92 -1.47 80.81
N LYS A 634 -18.96 -0.55 80.84
CA LYS A 634 -18.93 0.60 79.93
C LYS A 634 -18.09 0.30 78.68
N GLY A 635 -18.55 0.81 77.55
CA GLY A 635 -17.80 0.82 76.29
C GLY A 635 -16.66 1.85 76.28
N ALA A 636 -15.94 1.92 75.15
CA ALA A 636 -14.82 2.85 74.98
C ALA A 636 -15.22 4.34 75.04
N GLN A 637 -16.50 4.67 74.87
CA GLN A 637 -17.01 6.05 74.89
C GLN A 637 -17.78 6.39 76.20
N GLY A 638 -17.77 5.50 77.19
CA GLY A 638 -18.37 5.71 78.52
C GLY A 638 -19.86 5.35 78.64
N GLU A 639 -20.48 4.91 77.56
CA GLU A 639 -21.84 4.37 77.51
C GLU A 639 -21.93 2.99 78.17
N VAL A 640 -23.06 2.68 78.81
CA VAL A 640 -23.31 1.34 79.37
C VAL A 640 -23.62 0.39 78.21
N GLN A 641 -22.72 -0.56 77.93
CA GLN A 641 -22.92 -1.57 76.88
C GLN A 641 -23.59 -2.82 77.44
N HIS A 642 -23.19 -3.24 78.63
CA HIS A 642 -23.77 -4.37 79.34
C HIS A 642 -23.88 -4.06 80.83
N ALA A 643 -24.64 -4.84 81.57
CA ALA A 643 -24.59 -4.85 83.03
C ALA A 643 -24.47 -6.28 83.55
N VAL A 644 -23.73 -6.48 84.63
CA VAL A 644 -23.60 -7.78 85.30
C VAL A 644 -24.36 -7.73 86.61
N ALA A 645 -25.37 -8.57 86.72
CA ALA A 645 -26.14 -8.76 87.94
C ALA A 645 -25.71 -10.06 88.63
N VAL A 646 -25.31 -9.95 89.89
CA VAL A 646 -24.96 -11.08 90.77
C VAL A 646 -25.98 -11.14 91.89
N MET A 647 -26.71 -12.24 91.96
CA MET A 647 -27.71 -12.52 92.99
C MET A 647 -27.20 -13.57 93.98
N SER A 648 -27.46 -13.33 95.26
CA SER A 648 -27.21 -14.28 96.35
C SER A 648 -28.50 -14.53 97.10
N ASP A 649 -28.88 -15.80 97.29
CA ASP A 649 -30.02 -16.14 98.16
C ASP A 649 -29.63 -15.89 99.63
N ILE A 650 -30.34 -14.99 100.28
CA ILE A 650 -30.13 -14.59 101.68
C ILE A 650 -31.28 -15.06 102.58
N SER A 651 -32.16 -15.95 102.09
CA SER A 651 -33.33 -16.42 102.83
C SER A 651 -32.94 -17.07 104.15
N GLU A 652 -32.01 -18.04 104.14
CA GLU A 652 -31.50 -18.72 105.34
C GLU A 652 -30.83 -17.75 106.30
N ARG A 653 -30.05 -16.80 105.77
CA ARG A 653 -29.39 -15.76 106.57
C ARG A 653 -30.42 -14.88 107.28
N ARG A 654 -31.48 -14.46 106.60
CA ARG A 654 -32.55 -13.64 107.20
C ARG A 654 -33.35 -14.42 108.22
N GLU A 655 -33.64 -15.69 107.96
CA GLU A 655 -34.35 -16.56 108.90
C GLU A 655 -33.52 -16.80 110.17
N SER A 656 -32.22 -17.08 110.03
CA SER A 656 -31.29 -17.18 111.16
C SER A 656 -31.20 -15.89 111.97
N LEU A 657 -31.15 -14.73 111.32
CA LEU A 657 -31.14 -13.42 111.99
C LEU A 657 -32.46 -13.12 112.71
N ARG A 658 -33.61 -13.53 112.15
CA ARG A 658 -34.91 -13.42 112.82
C ARG A 658 -34.96 -14.34 114.04
N GLY A 659 -34.58 -15.60 113.90
CA GLY A 659 -34.52 -16.54 115.02
C GLY A 659 -33.59 -16.06 116.14
N LEU A 660 -32.45 -15.46 115.81
CA LEU A 660 -31.56 -14.86 116.81
C LEU A 660 -32.21 -13.66 117.51
N ARG A 661 -32.90 -12.78 116.78
CA ARG A 661 -33.64 -11.65 117.38
C ARG A 661 -34.74 -12.12 118.32
N ASP A 662 -35.51 -13.12 117.92
CA ASP A 662 -36.59 -13.68 118.74
C ASP A 662 -36.02 -14.37 119.99
N ALA A 663 -34.89 -15.06 119.88
CA ALA A 663 -34.16 -15.66 121.00
C ALA A 663 -33.60 -14.60 121.98
N ILE A 664 -33.10 -13.47 121.45
CA ILE A 664 -32.64 -12.34 122.28
C ILE A 664 -33.83 -11.72 123.02
N ALA A 665 -34.93 -11.42 122.32
CA ALA A 665 -36.13 -10.83 122.94
C ALA A 665 -36.74 -11.74 124.02
N THR A 666 -36.77 -13.06 123.81
CA THR A 666 -37.22 -14.03 124.82
C THR A 666 -36.27 -14.13 126.00
N ALA A 667 -34.96 -14.10 125.77
CA ALA A 667 -33.96 -14.09 126.84
C ALA A 667 -34.02 -12.81 127.69
N GLU A 668 -34.23 -11.65 127.06
CA GLU A 668 -34.44 -10.38 127.76
C GLU A 668 -35.68 -10.43 128.65
N GLY A 669 -36.82 -10.91 128.13
CA GLY A 669 -38.05 -11.07 128.92
C GLY A 669 -37.89 -12.06 130.09
N ALA A 670 -37.17 -13.17 129.89
CA ALA A 670 -36.89 -14.13 130.96
C ALA A 670 -35.97 -13.56 132.06
N LYS A 671 -34.98 -12.74 131.67
CA LYS A 671 -34.09 -12.05 132.61
C LYS A 671 -34.86 -11.05 133.47
N GLU A 672 -35.74 -10.24 132.89
CA GLU A 672 -36.57 -9.29 133.64
C GLU A 672 -37.47 -10.00 134.66
N ALA A 673 -38.08 -11.14 134.29
CA ALA A 673 -38.88 -11.94 135.20
C ALA A 673 -38.05 -12.53 136.36
N ALA A 674 -36.84 -13.03 136.06
CA ALA A 674 -35.92 -13.58 137.06
C ALA A 674 -35.43 -12.49 138.05
N ASP A 675 -35.07 -11.31 137.54
CA ASP A 675 -34.64 -10.18 138.38
C ASP A 675 -35.81 -9.70 139.28
N SER A 676 -37.03 -9.62 138.75
CA SER A 676 -38.23 -9.31 139.52
C SER A 676 -38.49 -10.33 140.64
N ALA A 677 -38.40 -11.63 140.33
CA ALA A 677 -38.57 -12.70 141.32
C ALA A 677 -37.46 -12.67 142.40
N ASN A 678 -36.22 -12.40 142.02
CA ASN A 678 -35.09 -12.33 142.95
C ASN A 678 -35.20 -11.11 143.88
N GLN A 679 -35.68 -9.97 143.37
CA GLN A 679 -36.03 -8.82 144.19
C GLN A 679 -37.17 -9.12 145.16
N ALA A 680 -38.24 -9.80 144.71
CA ALA A 680 -39.35 -10.21 145.56
C ALA A 680 -38.88 -11.16 146.68
N LYS A 681 -38.04 -12.15 146.36
CA LYS A 681 -37.41 -13.07 147.33
C LYS A 681 -36.55 -12.32 148.34
N SER A 682 -35.74 -11.36 147.89
CA SER A 682 -34.88 -10.57 148.77
C SER A 682 -35.70 -9.71 149.74
N ARG A 683 -36.78 -9.08 149.26
CA ARG A 683 -37.73 -8.35 150.12
C ARG A 683 -38.40 -9.28 151.14
N PHE A 684 -38.83 -10.47 150.71
CA PHE A 684 -39.45 -11.45 151.59
C PHE A 684 -38.50 -11.92 152.70
N LEU A 685 -37.25 -12.27 152.36
CA LEU A 685 -36.24 -12.71 153.33
C LEU A 685 -35.87 -11.59 154.31
N ALA A 686 -35.74 -10.35 153.83
CA ALA A 686 -35.49 -9.20 154.69
C ALA A 686 -36.64 -9.02 155.71
N HIS A 687 -37.89 -9.16 155.25
CA HIS A 687 -39.06 -9.05 156.11
C HIS A 687 -39.15 -10.20 157.14
N MET A 688 -38.92 -11.44 156.71
CA MET A 688 -38.90 -12.61 157.61
C MET A 688 -37.78 -12.54 158.65
N SER A 689 -36.59 -12.05 158.27
CA SER A 689 -35.48 -11.89 159.22
C SER A 689 -35.82 -10.85 160.31
N HIS A 690 -36.52 -9.78 159.95
CA HIS A 690 -36.99 -8.77 160.90
C HIS A 690 -38.02 -9.36 161.88
N GLU A 691 -39.01 -10.10 161.38
CA GLU A 691 -40.08 -10.74 162.17
C GLU A 691 -39.57 -11.82 163.13
N ILE A 692 -38.54 -12.58 162.75
CA ILE A 692 -37.95 -13.63 163.61
C ILE A 692 -37.02 -13.02 164.67
N ARG A 693 -36.27 -11.97 164.32
CA ARG A 693 -35.30 -11.36 165.24
C ARG A 693 -35.97 -10.63 166.40
N THR A 694 -37.13 -10.01 166.18
CA THR A 694 -37.89 -9.30 167.21
C THR A 694 -38.19 -10.18 168.45
N PRO A 695 -38.81 -11.36 168.34
CA PRO A 695 -39.03 -12.24 169.49
C PRO A 695 -37.73 -12.87 170.00
N MET A 696 -36.77 -13.19 169.13
CA MET A 696 -35.53 -13.86 169.54
C MET A 696 -34.63 -12.96 170.39
N ASN A 697 -34.59 -11.66 170.11
CA ASN A 697 -33.90 -10.67 170.94
C ASN A 697 -34.55 -10.52 172.33
N ALA A 698 -35.87 -10.69 172.43
CA ALA A 698 -36.56 -10.68 173.72
C ALA A 698 -36.20 -11.89 174.59
N ILE A 699 -35.92 -13.05 173.97
CA ILE A 699 -35.53 -14.29 174.68
C ILE A 699 -34.06 -14.25 175.12
N ILE A 700 -33.14 -13.71 174.29
CA ILE A 700 -31.70 -13.64 174.63
C ILE A 700 -31.41 -12.61 175.74
N GLY A 701 -32.27 -11.60 175.94
CA GLY A 701 -32.11 -10.59 176.99
C GLY A 701 -32.47 -11.04 178.42
N MET A 702 -32.90 -12.30 178.63
CA MET A 702 -33.37 -12.81 179.93
C MET A 702 -32.40 -13.78 180.65
N THR A 703 -31.15 -13.92 180.18
CA THR A 703 -30.07 -14.65 180.88
C THR A 703 -29.18 -13.73 181.70
#